data_AF-A0A117PRY9-F1
#
_entry.id   AF-A0A117PRY9-F1
#
_cell.length_a   1.000
_cell.length_b   1.000
_cell.length_c   1.000
_cell.angle_alpha   90.00
_cell.angle_beta   90.00
_cell.angle_gamma   90.00
#
_symmetry.space_group_name_H-M   'P 1'
#
loop_
_entity.id
_entity.type
_entity.pdbx_description
1 polymer ?
#
loop_
_entity_poly.entity_id
_entity_poly.type
_entity_poly.pdbx_seq_one_letter_code
_entity_poly.pdbx_strand_id
1 'polypeptide(L)'
;MHWTGTLPAGTTSAGVDLPTYAFDHQHYWLRSTGTTTDATSLGLAGTDHPLLGAVVELPQSDGLVFTSRLSLKSHPWLADHRVGGVVLVPGTGLVELAVRAGDEAGCSVLEELVIEAPLVVPEHGGVRVQVAVSGPAGNGSRTVEVYSRREDADGPGGADAWTRHASGMLAATVQPGGSGAEFDFAAWPPPGAEPVDISGGYGLLTEVGYGYGPAFQGVRALWRRDDEIFAEVALPEEHRQQAGGFGIHPALLDAALHAPLLQIAGAAAADDGPEAGPGGAELRLPFAWNGLVLHAAGASVLRVRLAQPERDALSLAAADEAGALVVTMDSLVSRVVSAEQLETAADTPRADSLFRVEWTELLSLQGTEPAPSWAPVATAEEVATLADDVESGAACPALAVLEAVGGEGDDAVLALTTRVLEAVQCWLDGPGLEEARLAVVTRGAVPAGGEDTVTDPAGAAVWGLVRAAQAENPDRIILVDTDPAAPVSGDRAARVLGAALASGEPQSAVRGKALSVPRLARVAAQVPDDAPAVFGPEGTVLVSGAGSLGGLVARHLVARHGVRNLMLASRRGRDAEGVRELVAELTEQGAAVSVVACDVSDYDQVKSLLAAVPDEHPLRGVVHTAGVTDDGVIGMLTPERLARVFAPKVDAVRHLDELTRGLELDAFVVYSSVSAVFMGAGSGSYAAANAFLDGLMATRRAAGLPGLALAWGLWEQTSGMAADTDDLTKARLNRRGGLQAITPAEGMELFDAAVGSGQAQLVPAKLDLRSLRTQAAAGGGVPHLLRGLVRAGRQQAQAASSGETGQALTERLAGLSGAEQAKVLLDLVRAQVAAVLGHSATYRIDADQGLFEVGFDSLTSIELRNRLRDITEKKLSPNLVFDYPTAGMLAAHLHGLLCGEQAAQPVAVSV
;
A
#
# COMPACT_ATOMS: atom_id res chain seq x y z
N MET A 1 29.56 73.85 12.53
CA MET A 1 28.51 74.43 11.66
C MET A 1 27.15 73.99 12.20
N HIS A 2 26.27 74.93 12.54
CA HIS A 2 24.92 74.65 13.00
C HIS A 2 24.02 74.43 11.77
N TRP A 3 23.77 73.17 11.41
CA TRP A 3 22.98 72.76 10.24
C TRP A 3 21.50 73.18 10.31
N THR A 4 21.03 73.59 11.49
CA THR A 4 19.67 74.11 11.72
C THR A 4 19.38 75.45 11.04
N GLY A 5 20.39 76.17 10.55
CA GLY A 5 20.21 77.42 9.79
C GLY A 5 20.13 77.26 8.27
N THR A 6 20.47 76.09 7.73
CA THR A 6 20.49 75.82 6.28
C THR A 6 19.31 75.00 5.77
N LEU A 7 18.51 74.40 6.67
CA LEU A 7 17.31 73.64 6.31
C LEU A 7 16.04 74.50 6.49
N PRO A 8 15.08 74.46 5.55
CA PRO A 8 13.83 75.24 5.64
C PRO A 8 13.03 74.93 6.92
N ALA A 9 12.43 75.94 7.54
CA ALA A 9 11.60 75.78 8.74
C ALA A 9 10.47 74.76 8.50
N GLY A 10 10.43 73.68 9.28
CA GLY A 10 9.47 72.58 9.16
C GLY A 10 10.07 71.25 8.66
N THR A 11 11.36 71.21 8.32
CA THR A 11 12.04 69.95 7.96
C THR A 11 12.34 69.11 9.21
N THR A 12 11.59 68.02 9.40
CA THR A 12 11.91 66.96 10.35
C THR A 12 12.97 66.03 9.75
N SER A 13 13.93 65.55 10.55
CA SER A 13 14.93 64.57 10.10
C SER A 13 14.23 63.25 9.72
N ALA A 14 13.83 63.11 8.46
CA ALA A 14 13.35 61.84 7.94
C ALA A 14 14.57 60.93 7.74
N GLY A 15 14.58 59.77 8.41
CA GLY A 15 15.55 58.72 8.11
C GLY A 15 15.34 58.28 6.67
N VAL A 16 16.39 58.39 5.85
CA VAL A 16 16.37 57.93 4.46
C VAL A 16 16.73 56.45 4.50
N ASP A 17 15.87 55.59 3.94
CA ASP A 17 16.20 54.18 3.76
C ASP A 17 17.38 54.06 2.82
N LEU A 18 18.48 53.50 3.33
CA LEU A 18 19.67 53.19 2.55
C LEU A 18 19.64 51.70 2.18
N PRO A 19 20.28 51.31 1.06
CA PRO A 19 20.44 49.90 0.71
C PRO A 19 21.03 49.12 1.89
N THR A 20 20.49 47.93 2.14
CA THR A 20 21.02 47.05 3.18
C THR A 20 22.46 46.63 2.86
N TYR A 21 23.17 46.14 3.88
CA TYR A 21 24.52 45.60 3.72
C TYR A 21 24.57 44.58 2.56
N ALA A 22 25.52 44.78 1.65
CA ALA A 22 25.73 43.87 0.52
C ALA A 22 26.40 42.59 1.03
N PHE A 23 25.61 41.58 1.35
CA PHE A 23 26.12 40.27 1.74
C PHE A 23 26.95 39.66 0.60
N ASP A 24 28.00 38.94 0.95
CA ASP A 24 28.97 38.35 0.01
C ASP A 24 28.40 37.19 -0.85
N HIS A 25 27.12 36.82 -0.65
CA HIS A 25 26.36 35.76 -1.36
C HIS A 25 27.08 34.40 -1.52
N GLN A 26 28.06 34.10 -0.65
CA GLN A 26 28.75 32.81 -0.63
C GLN A 26 27.82 31.71 -0.07
N HIS A 27 27.64 30.63 -0.84
CA HIS A 27 26.80 29.49 -0.46
C HIS A 27 27.54 28.55 0.51
N TYR A 28 27.24 28.66 1.81
CA TYR A 28 27.75 27.75 2.84
C TYR A 28 26.69 26.73 3.25
N TRP A 29 26.60 25.63 2.49
CA TRP A 29 25.73 24.49 2.78
C TRP A 29 26.54 23.22 3.03
N LEU A 30 26.14 22.41 4.01
CA LEU A 30 26.63 21.03 4.17
C LEU A 30 26.17 20.20 2.97
N ARG A 31 27.06 20.00 1.99
CA ARG A 31 26.81 19.05 0.90
C ARG A 31 26.91 17.64 1.49
N SER A 32 25.77 16.96 1.58
CA SER A 32 25.76 15.52 1.81
C SER A 32 26.51 14.87 0.65
N THR A 33 27.76 14.45 0.90
CA THR A 33 28.50 13.56 0.02
C THR A 33 27.80 12.21 0.06
N GLY A 34 26.75 12.04 -0.75
CA GLY A 34 26.35 10.70 -1.13
C GLY A 34 27.56 10.06 -1.76
N THR A 35 28.04 8.95 -1.20
CA THR A 35 29.07 8.12 -1.83
C THR A 35 28.50 7.62 -3.15
N THR A 36 28.73 8.36 -4.24
CA THR A 36 28.62 7.82 -5.59
C THR A 36 29.71 6.77 -5.69
N THR A 37 29.36 5.52 -5.41
CA THR A 37 30.15 4.38 -5.84
C THR A 37 30.11 4.42 -7.35
N ASP A 38 31.26 4.70 -7.97
CA ASP A 38 31.40 4.63 -9.43
C ASP A 38 31.07 3.20 -9.88
N ALA A 39 30.46 3.02 -11.06
CA ALA A 39 30.02 1.71 -11.58
C ALA A 39 31.17 0.69 -11.54
N THR A 40 32.38 1.15 -11.85
CA THR A 40 33.63 0.38 -11.79
C THR A 40 33.89 -0.23 -10.41
N SER A 41 33.58 0.51 -9.33
CA SER A 41 33.77 0.04 -7.94
C SER A 41 32.78 -1.08 -7.55
N LEU A 42 31.69 -1.22 -8.29
CA LEU A 42 30.71 -2.31 -8.17
C LEU A 42 31.02 -3.48 -9.11
N GLY A 43 32.16 -3.43 -9.83
CA GLY A 43 32.54 -4.43 -10.83
C GLY A 43 31.73 -4.34 -12.13
N LEU A 44 31.05 -3.21 -12.37
CA LEU A 44 30.25 -2.96 -13.56
C LEU A 44 30.99 -1.98 -14.49
N ALA A 45 30.66 -2.00 -15.78
CA ALA A 45 31.14 -0.98 -16.71
C ALA A 45 30.20 0.24 -16.66
N GLY A 46 30.78 1.44 -16.57
CA GLY A 46 30.04 2.68 -16.77
C GLY A 46 29.67 2.85 -18.23
N THR A 47 28.55 3.53 -18.49
CA THR A 47 28.00 3.68 -19.85
C THR A 47 28.18 5.07 -20.44
N ASP A 48 28.76 6.01 -19.67
CA ASP A 48 28.96 7.44 -19.99
C ASP A 48 27.74 8.13 -20.62
N HIS A 49 26.54 7.63 -20.29
CA HIS A 49 25.27 8.07 -20.84
C HIS A 49 24.41 8.75 -19.76
N PRO A 50 23.75 9.88 -20.03
CA PRO A 50 23.00 10.60 -18.99
C PRO A 50 21.86 9.78 -18.37
N LEU A 51 21.17 8.94 -19.15
CA LEU A 51 20.02 8.14 -18.66
C LEU A 51 20.36 6.68 -18.32
N LEU A 52 21.59 6.22 -18.61
CA LEU A 52 22.05 4.85 -18.32
C LEU A 52 23.31 4.94 -17.46
N GLY A 53 23.33 4.28 -16.30
CA GLY A 53 24.43 4.43 -15.35
C GLY A 53 25.51 3.35 -15.46
N ALA A 54 25.08 2.09 -15.65
CA ALA A 54 25.99 0.95 -15.76
C ALA A 54 25.42 -0.13 -16.66
N VAL A 55 26.29 -0.98 -17.20
CA VAL A 55 25.94 -2.18 -17.98
C VAL A 55 26.49 -3.45 -17.33
N VAL A 56 25.71 -4.52 -17.44
CA VAL A 56 26.02 -5.87 -16.96
C VAL A 56 25.93 -6.84 -18.13
N GLU A 57 27.03 -7.50 -18.45
CA GLU A 57 27.05 -8.59 -19.42
C GLU A 57 26.52 -9.89 -18.77
N LEU A 58 25.77 -10.70 -19.51
CA LEU A 58 25.23 -11.98 -19.09
C LEU A 58 25.98 -13.12 -19.80
N PRO A 59 27.02 -13.73 -19.17
CA PRO A 59 27.91 -14.68 -19.85
C PRO A 59 27.20 -15.94 -20.36
N GLN A 60 26.07 -16.30 -19.75
CA GLN A 60 25.30 -17.49 -20.11
C GLN A 60 24.50 -17.34 -21.41
N SER A 61 24.19 -16.10 -21.81
CA SER A 61 23.31 -15.82 -22.95
C SER A 61 23.88 -14.82 -23.95
N ASP A 62 25.05 -14.23 -23.68
CA ASP A 62 25.59 -13.10 -24.45
C ASP A 62 24.61 -11.90 -24.48
N GLY A 63 23.82 -11.74 -23.41
CA GLY A 63 22.86 -10.64 -23.24
C GLY A 63 23.47 -9.47 -22.46
N LEU A 64 22.85 -8.30 -22.53
CA LEU A 64 23.25 -7.10 -21.80
C LEU A 64 22.10 -6.60 -20.93
N VAL A 65 22.41 -6.10 -19.73
CA VAL A 65 21.44 -5.42 -18.87
C VAL A 65 22.01 -4.07 -18.45
N PHE A 66 21.36 -2.99 -18.86
CA PHE A 66 21.67 -1.64 -18.41
C PHE A 66 20.84 -1.30 -17.19
N THR A 67 21.42 -0.54 -16.25
CA THR A 67 20.71 -0.09 -15.05
C THR A 67 20.96 1.40 -14.79
N SER A 68 19.92 2.10 -14.34
CA SER A 68 20.02 3.50 -13.93
C SER A 68 18.93 3.91 -12.94
N ARG A 69 18.99 5.18 -12.51
CA ARG A 69 18.01 5.81 -11.64
C ARG A 69 17.58 7.15 -12.22
N LEU A 70 16.30 7.29 -12.54
CA LEU A 70 15.70 8.54 -13.01
C LEU A 70 14.96 9.25 -11.88
N SER A 71 15.12 10.56 -11.77
CA SER A 71 14.39 11.40 -10.82
C SER A 71 14.42 12.85 -11.27
N LEU A 72 13.42 13.65 -10.90
CA LEU A 72 13.41 15.09 -11.22
C LEU A 72 14.55 15.86 -10.54
N LYS A 73 15.14 15.31 -9.47
CA LYS A 73 16.32 15.89 -8.83
C LYS A 73 17.59 15.73 -9.66
N SER A 74 17.76 14.59 -10.34
CA SER A 74 18.94 14.31 -11.18
C SER A 74 18.73 14.72 -12.64
N HIS A 75 17.48 14.71 -13.12
CA HIS A 75 17.09 15.05 -14.48
C HIS A 75 15.93 16.06 -14.45
N PRO A 76 16.18 17.33 -14.08
CA PRO A 76 15.12 18.33 -13.92
C PRO A 76 14.30 18.56 -15.18
N TRP A 77 14.93 18.45 -16.36
CA TRP A 77 14.28 18.64 -17.66
C TRP A 77 13.16 17.64 -17.92
N LEU A 78 13.13 16.46 -17.28
CA LEU A 78 12.01 15.53 -17.41
C LEU A 78 10.70 16.11 -16.86
N ALA A 79 10.76 17.06 -15.92
CA ALA A 79 9.58 17.71 -15.35
C ALA A 79 8.81 18.57 -16.38
N ASP A 80 9.46 18.91 -17.49
CA ASP A 80 8.90 19.69 -18.59
C ASP A 80 8.16 18.83 -19.62
N HIS A 81 8.08 17.50 -19.45
CA HIS A 81 7.23 16.65 -20.29
C HIS A 81 6.05 16.12 -19.47
N ARG A 82 4.95 16.87 -19.50
CA ARG A 82 3.70 16.51 -18.83
C ARG A 82 2.59 16.21 -19.83
N VAL A 83 1.88 15.12 -19.60
CA VAL A 83 0.68 14.75 -20.37
C VAL A 83 -0.44 14.45 -19.40
N GLY A 84 -1.58 15.12 -19.54
CA GLY A 84 -2.69 15.03 -18.57
C GLY A 84 -2.28 15.43 -17.15
N GLY A 85 -1.29 16.31 -16.99
CA GLY A 85 -0.73 16.74 -15.70
C GLY A 85 0.36 15.81 -15.12
N VAL A 86 0.52 14.60 -15.65
CA VAL A 86 1.48 13.59 -15.17
C VAL A 86 2.85 13.75 -15.83
N VAL A 87 3.94 13.67 -15.06
CA VAL A 87 5.31 13.70 -15.59
C VAL A 87 5.72 12.34 -16.15
N LEU A 88 5.98 12.29 -17.46
CA LEU A 88 6.33 11.06 -18.17
C LEU A 88 7.74 11.16 -18.76
N VAL A 89 8.47 10.04 -18.77
CA VAL A 89 9.58 9.89 -19.73
C VAL A 89 8.96 9.89 -21.13
N PRO A 90 9.38 10.78 -22.05
CA PRO A 90 8.84 10.82 -23.40
C PRO A 90 9.14 9.51 -24.13
N GLY A 91 8.32 9.14 -25.12
CA GLY A 91 8.57 7.94 -25.94
C GLY A 91 9.96 7.96 -26.60
N THR A 92 10.45 9.14 -26.97
CA THR A 92 11.81 9.38 -27.48
C THR A 92 12.90 9.07 -26.46
N GLY A 93 12.60 9.16 -25.16
CA GLY A 93 13.49 8.73 -24.09
C GLY A 93 13.66 7.21 -24.07
N LEU A 94 12.57 6.46 -24.30
CA LEU A 94 12.62 5.00 -24.40
C LEU A 94 13.37 4.55 -25.67
N VAL A 95 13.19 5.29 -26.78
CA VAL A 95 13.97 5.09 -28.02
C VAL A 95 15.45 5.30 -27.78
N GLU A 96 15.85 6.41 -27.14
CA GLU A 96 17.27 6.69 -26.83
C GLU A 96 17.89 5.60 -25.95
N LEU A 97 17.15 5.09 -24.95
CA LEU A 97 17.59 3.96 -24.13
C LEU A 97 17.82 2.69 -24.96
N ALA A 98 16.90 2.39 -25.89
CA ALA A 98 17.00 1.22 -26.76
C ALA A 98 18.15 1.35 -27.79
N VAL A 99 18.33 2.53 -28.39
CA VAL A 99 19.41 2.82 -29.34
C VAL A 99 20.77 2.69 -28.65
N ARG A 100 20.98 3.33 -27.49
CA ARG A 100 22.25 3.23 -26.76
C ARG A 100 22.57 1.78 -26.35
N ALA A 101 21.55 1.00 -25.98
CA ALA A 101 21.70 -0.42 -25.68
C ALA A 101 22.01 -1.25 -26.93
N GLY A 102 21.43 -0.89 -28.07
CA GLY A 102 21.73 -1.46 -29.39
C GLY A 102 23.17 -1.20 -29.82
N ASP A 103 23.67 0.04 -29.68
CA ASP A 103 25.04 0.41 -30.03
C ASP A 103 26.06 -0.45 -29.28
N GLU A 104 25.85 -0.68 -27.97
CA GLU A 104 26.71 -1.55 -27.15
C GLU A 104 26.65 -3.01 -27.61
N ALA A 105 25.48 -3.45 -28.09
CA ALA A 105 25.27 -4.80 -28.63
C ALA A 105 25.71 -4.95 -30.10
N GLY A 106 26.24 -3.90 -30.73
CA GLY A 106 26.61 -3.88 -32.15
C GLY A 106 25.41 -3.87 -33.11
N CYS A 107 24.25 -3.40 -32.66
CA CYS A 107 23.02 -3.27 -33.43
C CYS A 107 22.71 -1.80 -33.72
N SER A 108 22.80 -1.40 -34.99
CA SER A 108 22.63 0.00 -35.44
C SER A 108 21.20 0.35 -35.87
N VAL A 109 20.28 -0.62 -35.84
CA VAL A 109 18.90 -0.45 -36.30
C VAL A 109 17.95 -0.86 -35.20
N LEU A 110 17.02 0.03 -34.85
CA LEU A 110 15.84 -0.27 -34.07
C LEU A 110 14.72 -0.64 -35.04
N GLU A 111 14.56 -1.94 -35.30
CA GLU A 111 13.57 -2.44 -36.26
C GLU A 111 12.15 -2.13 -35.79
N GLU A 112 11.89 -2.37 -34.51
CA GLU A 112 10.61 -2.10 -33.86
C GLU A 112 10.83 -1.76 -32.38
N LEU A 113 10.07 -0.79 -31.86
CA LEU A 113 9.89 -0.57 -30.43
C LEU A 113 8.42 -0.24 -30.15
N VAL A 114 7.75 -1.11 -29.41
CA VAL A 114 6.37 -0.94 -28.96
C VAL A 114 6.38 -0.45 -27.52
N ILE A 115 5.70 0.67 -27.26
CA ILE A 115 5.48 1.21 -25.92
C ILE A 115 4.22 0.56 -25.36
N GLU A 116 4.39 -0.25 -24.32
CA GLU A 116 3.33 -1.02 -23.66
C GLU A 116 2.68 -0.23 -22.52
N ALA A 117 3.45 0.60 -21.81
CA ALA A 117 2.97 1.38 -20.67
C ALA A 117 3.78 2.69 -20.49
N PRO A 118 3.14 3.81 -20.11
CA PRO A 118 3.84 5.05 -19.78
C PRO A 118 4.83 4.87 -18.61
N LEU A 119 6.02 5.46 -18.72
CA LEU A 119 7.01 5.47 -17.64
C LEU A 119 6.90 6.79 -16.87
N VAL A 120 6.26 6.74 -15.69
CA VAL A 120 6.02 7.92 -14.85
C VAL A 120 7.23 8.22 -13.96
N VAL A 121 7.65 9.48 -13.92
CA VAL A 121 8.70 9.94 -12.99
C VAL A 121 8.03 10.67 -11.82
N PRO A 122 8.17 10.18 -10.59
CA PRO A 122 7.51 10.82 -9.46
C PRO A 122 8.12 12.17 -9.12
N GLU A 123 7.27 13.07 -8.60
CA GLU A 123 7.69 14.37 -8.09
C GLU A 123 8.73 14.24 -6.97
N HIS A 124 8.60 13.20 -6.15
CA HIS A 124 9.50 12.89 -5.05
C HIS A 124 10.09 11.47 -5.20
N GLY A 125 11.38 11.32 -4.92
CA GLY A 125 12.06 10.01 -5.03
C GLY A 125 12.64 9.76 -6.42
N GLY A 126 12.50 8.54 -6.93
CA GLY A 126 13.01 8.17 -8.25
C GLY A 126 12.55 6.78 -8.68
N VAL A 127 12.81 6.45 -9.93
CA VAL A 127 12.55 5.13 -10.52
C VAL A 127 13.86 4.48 -10.93
N ARG A 128 13.99 3.19 -10.63
CA ARG A 128 15.05 2.34 -11.17
C ARG A 128 14.62 1.90 -12.55
N VAL A 129 15.53 2.00 -13.52
CA VAL A 129 15.29 1.58 -14.90
C VAL A 129 16.24 0.45 -15.23
N GLN A 130 15.73 -0.57 -15.90
CA GLN A 130 16.52 -1.63 -16.51
C GLN A 130 16.22 -1.73 -18.00
N VAL A 131 17.27 -1.82 -18.82
CA VAL A 131 17.13 -2.13 -20.25
C VAL A 131 17.79 -3.47 -20.49
N ALA A 132 17.00 -4.47 -20.84
CA ALA A 132 17.49 -5.83 -21.08
C ALA A 132 17.58 -6.09 -22.59
N VAL A 133 18.76 -6.51 -23.05
CA VAL A 133 19.03 -6.93 -24.42
C VAL A 133 19.35 -8.41 -24.43
N SER A 134 18.67 -9.19 -25.28
CA SER A 134 18.91 -10.63 -25.38
C SER A 134 20.26 -10.95 -26.01
N GLY A 135 20.65 -12.22 -25.91
CA GLY A 135 21.62 -12.82 -26.83
C GLY A 135 21.20 -12.70 -28.29
N PRO A 136 22.12 -12.86 -29.25
CA PRO A 136 21.81 -12.80 -30.66
C PRO A 136 20.99 -14.03 -31.07
N ALA A 137 19.87 -13.80 -31.77
CA ALA A 137 19.10 -14.86 -32.40
C ALA A 137 19.85 -15.43 -33.63
N GLY A 138 19.32 -16.50 -34.23
CA GLY A 138 19.97 -17.17 -35.38
C GLY A 138 20.18 -16.31 -36.62
N ASN A 139 19.45 -15.19 -36.73
CA ASN A 139 19.58 -14.16 -37.77
C ASN A 139 20.43 -12.94 -37.32
N GLY A 140 20.98 -12.95 -36.10
CA GLY A 140 21.75 -11.86 -35.53
C GLY A 140 20.92 -10.74 -34.88
N SER A 141 19.58 -10.83 -34.87
CA SER A 141 18.73 -9.85 -34.19
C SER A 141 18.71 -10.07 -32.68
N ARG A 142 18.39 -9.03 -31.90
CA ARG A 142 18.33 -9.07 -30.44
C ARG A 142 17.05 -8.39 -29.96
N THR A 143 16.36 -8.97 -28.98
CA THR A 143 15.22 -8.29 -28.36
C THR A 143 15.72 -7.26 -27.37
N VAL A 144 15.03 -6.13 -27.27
CA VAL A 144 15.26 -5.10 -26.25
C VAL A 144 13.98 -4.86 -25.45
N GLU A 145 14.10 -4.77 -24.13
CA GLU A 145 12.98 -4.52 -23.23
C GLU A 145 13.37 -3.47 -22.20
N VAL A 146 12.47 -2.50 -21.95
CA VAL A 146 12.67 -1.44 -20.96
C VAL A 146 11.73 -1.65 -19.79
N TYR A 147 12.29 -1.81 -18.61
CA TYR A 147 11.57 -2.00 -17.35
C TYR A 147 11.82 -0.84 -16.40
N SER A 148 10.84 -0.52 -15.56
CA SER A 148 11.08 0.34 -14.41
C SER A 148 10.43 -0.17 -13.14
N ARG A 149 10.98 0.27 -12.02
CA ARG A 149 10.45 0.03 -10.69
C ARG A 149 10.68 1.25 -9.83
N ARG A 150 9.62 1.75 -9.18
CA ARG A 150 9.75 2.89 -8.27
C ARG A 150 10.53 2.53 -7.01
N GLU A 151 11.27 3.48 -6.45
CA GLU A 151 12.05 3.25 -5.23
C GLU A 151 11.21 3.12 -3.96
N ASP A 152 9.99 3.67 -3.98
CA ASP A 152 8.98 3.58 -2.92
C ASP A 152 8.08 2.33 -3.06
N ALA A 153 8.16 1.60 -4.19
CA ALA A 153 7.41 0.36 -4.39
C ALA A 153 7.93 -0.75 -3.47
N ASP A 154 7.14 -1.04 -2.44
CA ASP A 154 7.47 -2.00 -1.39
C ASP A 154 7.29 -3.44 -1.90
N GLY A 155 8.23 -4.36 -1.65
CA GLY A 155 8.11 -5.76 -2.09
C GLY A 155 9.46 -6.46 -2.32
N PRO A 156 9.61 -7.77 -2.06
CA PRO A 156 10.76 -8.51 -2.57
C PRO A 156 10.76 -8.43 -4.10
N GLY A 157 11.93 -8.24 -4.72
CA GLY A 157 12.07 -8.07 -6.18
C GLY A 157 11.74 -9.32 -7.00
N GLY A 158 10.46 -9.69 -7.07
CA GLY A 158 9.90 -10.60 -8.07
C GLY A 158 9.61 -9.88 -9.39
N ALA A 159 9.31 -10.65 -10.43
CA ALA A 159 8.99 -10.14 -11.78
C ALA A 159 7.81 -9.15 -11.76
N ASP A 160 6.80 -9.40 -10.92
CA ASP A 160 5.59 -8.56 -10.80
C ASP A 160 5.84 -7.18 -10.17
N ALA A 161 7.05 -6.90 -9.67
CA ALA A 161 7.42 -5.60 -9.12
C ALA A 161 8.03 -4.64 -10.16
N TRP A 162 8.24 -5.11 -11.39
CA TRP A 162 8.77 -4.32 -12.50
C TRP A 162 7.70 -4.15 -13.56
N THR A 163 7.47 -2.90 -13.98
CA THR A 163 6.60 -2.61 -15.10
C THR A 163 7.43 -2.62 -16.37
N ARG A 164 7.03 -3.41 -17.37
CA ARG A 164 7.59 -3.31 -18.72
C ARG A 164 6.94 -2.14 -19.44
N HIS A 165 7.76 -1.20 -19.87
CA HIS A 165 7.32 0.01 -20.56
C HIS A 165 7.44 -0.11 -22.06
N ALA A 166 8.44 -0.84 -22.55
CA ALA A 166 8.62 -1.07 -23.98
C ALA A 166 9.26 -2.43 -24.25
N SER A 167 8.93 -3.00 -25.40
CA SER A 167 9.58 -4.18 -25.99
C SER A 167 9.84 -3.95 -27.48
N GLY A 168 10.91 -4.53 -28.01
CA GLY A 168 11.33 -4.27 -29.38
C GLY A 168 12.40 -5.21 -29.91
N MET A 169 12.81 -4.96 -31.15
CA MET A 169 13.81 -5.73 -31.89
C MET A 169 14.92 -4.81 -32.41
N LEU A 170 16.16 -5.26 -32.23
CA LEU A 170 17.39 -4.62 -32.68
C LEU A 170 18.05 -5.49 -33.75
N ALA A 171 18.63 -4.85 -34.76
CA ALA A 171 19.37 -5.54 -35.83
C ALA A 171 20.72 -4.90 -36.14
N ALA A 172 21.67 -5.73 -36.58
CA ALA A 172 23.05 -5.34 -36.88
C ALA A 172 23.22 -4.63 -38.24
N THR A 173 22.29 -4.83 -39.18
CA THR A 173 22.41 -4.29 -40.54
C THR A 173 21.07 -3.78 -41.03
N VAL A 174 21.09 -2.59 -41.61
CA VAL A 174 19.95 -2.01 -42.33
C VAL A 174 19.56 -2.96 -43.45
N GLN A 175 18.37 -3.57 -43.36
CA GLN A 175 17.74 -4.20 -44.52
C GLN A 175 17.46 -3.08 -45.53
N PRO A 176 17.84 -3.21 -46.82
CA PRO A 176 17.56 -2.19 -47.82
C PRO A 176 16.04 -2.11 -48.08
N GLY A 177 15.35 -1.33 -47.26
CA GLY A 177 13.95 -0.94 -47.41
C GLY A 177 13.85 0.37 -48.19
N GLY A 178 12.93 0.39 -49.16
CA GLY A 178 12.54 1.46 -50.08
C GLY A 178 13.24 2.83 -49.96
N SER A 179 13.97 3.20 -51.00
CA SER A 179 14.46 4.56 -51.27
C SER A 179 13.35 5.61 -51.17
N GLY A 180 13.20 6.24 -50.01
CA GLY A 180 12.60 7.57 -49.94
C GLY A 180 13.54 8.52 -50.67
N ALA A 181 13.06 9.20 -51.70
CA ALA A 181 13.89 10.09 -52.53
C ALA A 181 14.78 10.99 -51.66
N GLU A 182 16.10 10.97 -51.91
CA GLU A 182 17.09 11.82 -51.23
C GLU A 182 16.61 13.27 -51.26
N PHE A 183 16.22 13.79 -50.10
CA PHE A 183 15.87 15.20 -49.93
C PHE A 183 17.14 15.97 -49.59
N ASP A 184 17.38 17.08 -50.29
CA ASP A 184 18.53 17.94 -50.03
C ASP A 184 18.27 18.85 -48.82
N PHE A 185 18.74 18.42 -47.65
CA PHE A 185 18.63 19.18 -46.40
C PHE A 185 19.52 20.44 -46.34
N ALA A 186 20.42 20.64 -47.31
CA ALA A 186 21.20 21.88 -47.41
C ALA A 186 20.37 23.05 -47.98
N ALA A 187 19.32 22.76 -48.75
CA ALA A 187 18.39 23.75 -49.28
C ALA A 187 17.28 24.08 -48.26
N TRP A 188 17.50 25.10 -47.41
CA TRP A 188 16.60 25.48 -46.33
C TRP A 188 16.28 27.00 -46.28
N PRO A 189 15.03 27.43 -46.06
CA PRO A 189 13.81 26.61 -45.96
C PRO A 189 13.52 25.85 -47.27
N PRO A 190 12.81 24.71 -47.21
CA PRO A 190 12.59 23.86 -48.37
C PRO A 190 11.95 24.62 -49.54
N PRO A 191 12.48 24.49 -50.77
CA PRO A 191 11.88 25.13 -51.94
C PRO A 191 10.41 24.72 -52.12
N GLY A 192 9.54 25.73 -52.28
CA GLY A 192 8.10 25.53 -52.47
C GLY A 192 7.31 25.24 -51.19
N ALA A 193 7.92 25.33 -50.00
CA ALA A 193 7.19 25.21 -48.74
C ALA A 193 6.75 26.58 -48.20
N GLU A 194 5.53 26.65 -47.68
CA GLU A 194 4.95 27.86 -47.10
C GLU A 194 5.14 27.88 -45.58
N PRO A 195 5.51 29.01 -44.96
CA PRO A 195 5.68 29.10 -43.51
C PRO A 195 4.34 28.94 -42.79
N VAL A 196 4.35 28.21 -41.67
CA VAL A 196 3.20 28.05 -40.77
C VAL A 196 3.46 28.85 -39.50
N ASP A 197 2.48 29.64 -39.07
CA ASP A 197 2.59 30.35 -37.79
C ASP A 197 2.41 29.37 -36.63
N ILE A 198 3.39 29.38 -35.73
CA ILE A 198 3.43 28.53 -34.52
C ILE A 198 3.29 29.37 -33.25
N SER A 199 3.06 30.68 -33.37
CA SER A 199 2.92 31.60 -32.25
C SER A 199 1.76 31.19 -31.36
N GLY A 200 2.03 30.94 -30.08
CA GLY A 200 1.01 30.50 -29.11
C GLY A 200 0.61 29.03 -29.20
N GLY A 201 1.16 28.24 -30.14
CA GLY A 201 0.77 26.85 -30.36
C GLY A 201 0.95 25.95 -29.13
N TYR A 202 2.04 26.11 -28.36
CA TYR A 202 2.25 25.36 -27.12
C TYR A 202 1.23 25.67 -26.01
N GLY A 203 0.67 26.89 -26.00
CA GLY A 203 -0.43 27.25 -25.09
C GLY A 203 -1.68 26.43 -25.39
N LEU A 204 -2.04 26.34 -26.68
CA LEU A 204 -3.17 25.52 -27.14
C LEU A 204 -2.96 24.03 -26.87
N LEU A 205 -1.74 23.52 -27.07
CA LEU A 205 -1.41 22.13 -26.72
C LEU A 205 -1.58 21.85 -25.22
N THR A 206 -1.25 22.82 -24.36
CA THR A 206 -1.47 22.72 -22.91
C THR A 206 -2.96 22.58 -22.57
N GLU A 207 -3.84 23.31 -23.26
CA GLU A 207 -5.30 23.22 -23.06
C GLU A 207 -5.88 21.84 -23.43
N VAL A 208 -5.26 21.15 -24.37
CA VAL A 208 -5.61 19.78 -24.80
C VAL A 208 -4.94 18.71 -23.92
N GLY A 209 -4.05 19.11 -23.00
CA GLY A 209 -3.42 18.23 -22.02
C GLY A 209 -1.93 17.93 -22.27
N TYR A 210 -1.31 18.51 -23.29
CA TYR A 210 0.13 18.42 -23.54
C TYR A 210 0.88 19.58 -22.86
N GLY A 211 1.26 19.38 -21.61
CA GLY A 211 2.00 20.34 -20.80
C GLY A 211 3.50 20.30 -21.06
N TYR A 212 3.93 20.76 -22.24
CA TYR A 212 5.35 20.88 -22.58
C TYR A 212 5.97 22.13 -21.98
N GLY A 213 6.94 21.97 -21.08
CA GLY A 213 7.76 23.02 -20.50
C GLY A 213 8.96 23.41 -21.37
N PRO A 214 9.80 24.35 -20.90
CA PRO A 214 10.87 24.95 -21.72
C PRO A 214 11.82 23.97 -22.39
N ALA A 215 12.16 22.84 -21.75
CA ALA A 215 13.03 21.83 -22.35
C ALA A 215 12.47 21.21 -23.64
N PHE A 216 11.15 21.09 -23.75
CA PHE A 216 10.44 20.40 -24.84
C PHE A 216 9.83 21.36 -25.88
N GLN A 217 9.89 22.67 -25.66
CA GLN A 217 9.43 23.67 -26.63
C GLN A 217 10.52 24.00 -27.67
N GLY A 218 11.00 22.98 -28.37
CA GLY A 218 12.17 23.07 -29.26
C GLY A 218 11.91 23.55 -30.69
N VAL A 219 10.65 23.61 -31.14
CA VAL A 219 10.30 24.02 -32.52
C VAL A 219 10.53 25.52 -32.73
N ARG A 220 11.40 25.86 -33.69
CA ARG A 220 11.79 27.24 -34.02
C ARG A 220 10.99 27.80 -35.19
N ALA A 221 10.77 26.98 -36.20
CA ALA A 221 10.06 27.35 -37.41
C ALA A 221 9.44 26.12 -38.06
N LEU A 222 8.32 26.32 -38.76
CA LEU A 222 7.54 25.27 -39.38
C LEU A 222 7.16 25.71 -40.81
N TRP A 223 7.21 24.78 -41.76
CA TRP A 223 6.76 24.98 -43.14
C TRP A 223 5.94 23.79 -43.61
N ARG A 224 5.03 24.02 -44.55
CA ARG A 224 4.21 22.98 -45.19
C ARG A 224 4.44 22.98 -46.70
N ARG A 225 4.54 21.80 -47.29
CA ARG A 225 4.44 21.60 -48.74
C ARG A 225 3.60 20.36 -49.01
N ASP A 226 2.44 20.54 -49.64
CA ASP A 226 1.47 19.48 -49.87
C ASP A 226 1.11 18.72 -48.56
N ASP A 227 1.46 17.43 -48.47
CA ASP A 227 1.28 16.57 -47.30
C ASP A 227 2.55 16.43 -46.45
N GLU A 228 3.61 17.17 -46.79
CA GLU A 228 4.87 17.20 -46.06
C GLU A 228 4.94 18.36 -45.08
N ILE A 229 5.51 18.10 -43.91
CA ILE A 229 5.76 19.09 -42.87
C ILE A 229 7.26 19.17 -42.64
N PHE A 230 7.77 20.40 -42.59
CA PHE A 230 9.18 20.67 -42.37
C PHE A 230 9.33 21.51 -41.12
N ALA A 231 10.27 21.16 -40.26
CA ALA A 231 10.51 21.89 -39.02
C ALA A 231 12.00 22.15 -38.80
N GLU A 232 12.31 23.32 -38.28
CA GLU A 232 13.60 23.57 -37.65
C GLU A 232 13.41 23.45 -36.15
N VAL A 233 14.13 22.51 -35.52
CA VAL A 233 14.04 22.25 -34.08
C VAL A 233 15.41 22.39 -33.44
N ALA A 234 15.46 22.98 -32.26
CA ALA A 234 16.70 23.21 -31.55
C ALA A 234 16.51 23.05 -30.04
N LEU A 235 17.48 22.41 -29.39
CA LEU A 235 17.52 22.36 -27.93
C LEU A 235 17.62 23.78 -27.34
N PRO A 236 16.98 24.03 -26.19
CA PRO A 236 17.24 25.25 -25.43
C PRO A 236 18.72 25.40 -25.11
N GLU A 237 19.19 26.64 -24.98
CA GLU A 237 20.60 26.97 -24.80
C GLU A 237 21.24 26.22 -23.62
N GLU A 238 20.47 26.07 -22.53
CA GLU A 238 20.87 25.39 -21.30
C GLU A 238 21.14 23.88 -21.51
N HIS A 239 20.54 23.26 -22.52
CA HIS A 239 20.65 21.82 -22.80
C HIS A 239 21.58 21.49 -23.98
N ARG A 240 21.99 22.47 -24.80
CA ARG A 240 22.87 22.21 -25.97
C ARG A 240 24.19 21.56 -25.58
N GLN A 241 24.76 21.90 -24.42
CA GLN A 241 26.01 21.30 -23.94
C GLN A 241 25.85 19.82 -23.54
N GLN A 242 24.63 19.38 -23.25
CA GLN A 242 24.32 18.00 -22.85
C GLN A 242 24.07 17.10 -24.07
N ALA A 243 23.81 17.68 -25.25
CA ALA A 243 23.49 16.93 -26.47
C ALA A 243 24.54 15.85 -26.79
N GLY A 244 25.82 16.16 -26.64
CA GLY A 244 26.92 15.24 -26.94
C GLY A 244 27.00 13.99 -26.04
N GLY A 245 26.23 13.95 -24.93
CA GLY A 245 26.12 12.75 -24.09
C GLY A 245 25.06 11.75 -24.56
N PHE A 246 24.24 12.12 -25.55
CA PHE A 246 23.18 11.30 -26.11
C PHE A 246 23.51 10.89 -27.54
N GLY A 247 22.96 9.76 -27.99
CA GLY A 247 22.80 9.48 -29.40
C GLY A 247 21.98 10.60 -30.04
N ILE A 248 20.73 10.73 -29.60
CA ILE A 248 19.89 11.89 -29.89
C ILE A 248 19.18 12.36 -28.62
N HIS A 249 19.29 13.64 -28.28
CA HIS A 249 18.67 14.14 -27.06
C HIS A 249 17.15 13.93 -27.11
N PRO A 250 16.50 13.28 -26.11
CA PRO A 250 15.08 12.95 -26.18
C PRO A 250 14.18 14.14 -26.45
N ALA A 251 14.40 15.28 -25.77
CA ALA A 251 13.62 16.50 -26.01
C ALA A 251 13.78 17.10 -27.42
N LEU A 252 14.92 16.88 -28.10
CA LEU A 252 15.14 17.34 -29.47
C LEU A 252 14.34 16.49 -30.46
N LEU A 253 14.40 15.16 -30.30
CA LEU A 253 13.61 14.24 -31.11
C LEU A 253 12.11 14.40 -30.85
N ASP A 254 11.71 14.66 -29.60
CA ASP A 254 10.32 14.86 -29.21
C ASP A 254 9.77 16.15 -29.82
N ALA A 255 10.54 17.24 -29.77
CA ALA A 255 10.18 18.49 -30.44
C ALA A 255 10.00 18.33 -31.95
N ALA A 256 10.74 17.42 -32.60
CA ALA A 256 10.54 17.11 -34.01
C ALA A 256 9.13 16.53 -34.28
N LEU A 257 8.56 15.80 -33.32
CA LEU A 257 7.22 15.23 -33.40
C LEU A 257 6.09 16.23 -33.05
N HIS A 258 6.41 17.40 -32.50
CA HIS A 258 5.40 18.44 -32.22
C HIS A 258 4.90 19.13 -33.48
N ALA A 259 5.65 19.06 -34.59
CA ALA A 259 5.37 19.77 -35.83
C ALA A 259 3.93 19.57 -36.39
N PRO A 260 3.38 18.34 -36.49
CA PRO A 260 1.98 18.13 -36.88
C PRO A 260 0.98 18.68 -35.86
N LEU A 261 1.27 18.56 -34.56
CA LEU A 261 0.40 19.04 -33.48
C LEU A 261 0.28 20.58 -33.51
N LEU A 262 1.41 21.27 -33.67
CA LEU A 262 1.46 22.73 -33.78
C LEU A 262 0.81 23.24 -35.06
N GLN A 263 0.91 22.50 -36.17
CA GLN A 263 0.20 22.84 -37.40
C GLN A 263 -1.32 22.81 -37.22
N ILE A 264 -1.85 21.77 -36.57
CA ILE A 264 -3.29 21.63 -36.30
C ILE A 264 -3.75 22.73 -35.34
N ALA A 265 -3.00 22.98 -34.26
CA ALA A 265 -3.31 24.03 -33.30
C ALA A 265 -3.29 25.43 -33.95
N GLY A 266 -2.31 25.71 -34.81
CA GLY A 266 -2.20 26.98 -35.54
C GLY A 266 -3.35 27.19 -36.56
N ALA A 267 -3.81 26.12 -37.22
CA ALA A 267 -4.96 26.19 -38.12
C ALA A 267 -6.27 26.49 -37.37
N ALA A 268 -6.47 25.89 -36.19
CA ALA A 268 -7.65 26.14 -35.35
C ALA A 268 -7.69 27.57 -34.79
N ALA A 269 -6.53 28.20 -34.58
CA ALA A 269 -6.43 29.59 -34.12
C ALA A 269 -6.71 30.63 -35.23
N ALA A 270 -6.63 30.23 -36.51
CA ALA A 270 -6.82 31.13 -37.65
C ALA A 270 -8.27 31.22 -38.15
N ASP A 271 -9.13 30.24 -37.81
CA ASP A 271 -10.56 30.25 -38.13
C ASP A 271 -11.36 30.85 -36.94
N ASP A 272 -11.76 32.11 -37.04
CA ASP A 272 -12.69 32.81 -36.12
C ASP A 272 -14.15 32.27 -36.25
N GLY A 273 -14.34 30.95 -36.20
CA GLY A 273 -15.63 30.27 -36.34
C GLY A 273 -16.14 29.66 -35.01
N PRO A 274 -17.38 29.95 -34.55
CA PRO A 274 -17.85 29.55 -33.22
C PRO A 274 -18.44 28.13 -33.15
N GLU A 275 -17.86 27.11 -33.82
CA GLU A 275 -18.38 25.73 -33.78
C GLU A 275 -17.33 24.60 -33.66
N ALA A 276 -16.19 24.86 -33.01
CA ALA A 276 -15.38 23.79 -32.43
C ALA A 276 -14.84 24.26 -31.07
N GLY A 277 -15.65 24.11 -30.01
CA GLY A 277 -15.10 24.21 -28.65
C GLY A 277 -14.00 23.15 -28.44
N PRO A 278 -13.08 23.30 -27.46
CA PRO A 278 -11.99 22.34 -27.22
C PRO A 278 -12.45 20.96 -26.70
N GLY A 279 -13.74 20.63 -26.80
CA GLY A 279 -14.31 19.35 -26.40
C GLY A 279 -14.22 18.32 -27.52
N GLY A 280 -13.03 17.73 -27.72
CA GLY A 280 -12.92 16.53 -28.57
C GLY A 280 -11.55 16.17 -29.15
N ALA A 281 -10.47 16.93 -28.88
CA ALA A 281 -9.14 16.51 -29.32
C ALA A 281 -8.62 15.39 -28.40
N GLU A 282 -8.69 14.16 -28.88
CA GLU A 282 -8.15 12.98 -28.20
C GLU A 282 -6.62 13.11 -27.99
N LEU A 283 -6.15 12.95 -26.75
CA LEU A 283 -4.71 12.88 -26.44
C LEU A 283 -4.09 11.68 -27.12
N ARG A 284 -3.18 11.92 -28.08
CA ARG A 284 -2.44 10.87 -28.80
C ARG A 284 -0.98 10.83 -28.39
N LEU A 285 -0.48 9.63 -28.08
CA LEU A 285 0.91 9.40 -27.70
C LEU A 285 1.59 8.40 -28.66
N PRO A 286 2.92 8.51 -28.86
CA PRO A 286 3.72 7.52 -29.57
C PRO A 286 3.50 6.10 -29.02
N PHE A 287 3.16 5.15 -29.90
CA PHE A 287 2.89 3.76 -29.52
C PHE A 287 3.89 2.77 -30.14
N ALA A 288 4.16 2.86 -31.43
CA ALA A 288 5.08 1.93 -32.10
C ALA A 288 6.02 2.66 -33.06
N TRP A 289 7.32 2.45 -32.88
CA TRP A 289 8.41 3.02 -33.67
C TRP A 289 8.99 1.94 -34.57
N ASN A 290 9.12 2.19 -35.87
CA ASN A 290 9.59 1.20 -36.83
C ASN A 290 10.72 1.75 -37.69
N GLY A 291 11.75 0.93 -37.90
CA GLY A 291 12.86 1.22 -38.81
C GLY A 291 13.64 2.48 -38.43
N LEU A 292 13.88 2.72 -37.14
CA LEU A 292 14.65 3.87 -36.70
C LEU A 292 16.15 3.60 -36.81
N VAL A 293 16.85 4.50 -37.48
CA VAL A 293 18.30 4.46 -37.69
C VAL A 293 18.90 5.81 -37.28
N LEU A 294 19.85 5.75 -36.34
CA LEU A 294 20.66 6.90 -35.94
C LEU A 294 21.95 6.91 -36.79
N HIS A 295 22.12 7.96 -37.59
CA HIS A 295 23.26 8.13 -38.51
C HIS A 295 24.40 8.94 -37.88
N ALA A 296 24.07 9.85 -36.98
CA ALA A 296 25.02 10.70 -36.27
C ALA A 296 24.53 11.00 -34.84
N ALA A 297 25.46 11.19 -33.91
CA ALA A 297 25.17 11.47 -32.51
C ALA A 297 25.44 12.93 -32.12
N GLY A 298 24.83 13.40 -31.04
CA GLY A 298 25.17 14.68 -30.40
C GLY A 298 24.62 15.93 -31.08
N ALA A 299 23.65 15.80 -31.99
CA ALA A 299 22.99 16.93 -32.62
C ALA A 299 22.25 17.81 -31.58
N SER A 300 22.34 19.13 -31.73
CA SER A 300 21.62 20.10 -30.89
C SER A 300 20.56 20.90 -31.65
N VAL A 301 20.58 20.79 -32.98
CA VAL A 301 19.65 21.41 -33.93
C VAL A 301 19.36 20.38 -35.03
N LEU A 302 18.11 20.30 -35.49
CA LEU A 302 17.69 19.46 -36.60
C LEU A 302 16.84 20.24 -37.60
N ARG A 303 17.07 19.96 -38.88
CA ARG A 303 16.14 20.20 -39.98
C ARG A 303 15.37 18.92 -40.24
N VAL A 304 14.06 18.96 -40.01
CA VAL A 304 13.18 17.80 -39.98
C VAL A 304 12.27 17.82 -41.20
N ARG A 305 12.13 16.67 -41.85
CA ARG A 305 11.09 16.38 -42.84
C ARG A 305 10.21 15.27 -42.30
N LEU A 306 8.92 15.55 -42.24
CA LEU A 306 7.86 14.63 -41.86
C LEU A 306 6.93 14.40 -43.04
N ALA A 307 6.54 13.15 -43.24
CA ALA A 307 5.49 12.77 -44.19
C ALA A 307 4.54 11.77 -43.54
N GLN A 308 3.27 11.81 -43.94
CA GLN A 308 2.23 10.89 -43.46
C GLN A 308 1.93 9.85 -44.56
N PRO A 309 2.65 8.72 -44.60
CA PRO A 309 2.39 7.67 -45.58
C PRO A 309 1.00 7.04 -45.43
N GLU A 310 0.43 7.03 -44.22
CA GLU A 310 -0.92 6.54 -43.92
C GLU A 310 -1.58 7.44 -42.85
N ARG A 311 -2.89 7.30 -42.65
CA ARG A 311 -3.70 8.20 -41.79
C ARG A 311 -3.22 8.27 -40.34
N ASP A 312 -2.61 7.20 -39.82
CA ASP A 312 -2.16 7.09 -38.42
C ASP A 312 -0.65 6.77 -38.30
N ALA A 313 0.11 6.93 -39.39
CA ALA A 313 1.55 6.63 -39.45
C ALA A 313 2.35 7.85 -39.92
N LEU A 314 3.45 8.16 -39.23
CA LEU A 314 4.35 9.28 -39.54
C LEU A 314 5.75 8.75 -39.87
N SER A 315 6.31 9.12 -41.02
CA SER A 315 7.73 8.91 -41.32
C SER A 315 8.54 10.17 -41.00
N LEU A 316 9.79 10.01 -40.54
CA LEU A 316 10.68 11.11 -40.16
C LEU A 316 12.06 10.95 -40.81
N ALA A 317 12.59 12.03 -41.37
CA ALA A 317 13.99 12.17 -41.70
C ALA A 317 14.50 13.51 -41.18
N ALA A 318 15.61 13.50 -40.45
CA ALA A 318 16.20 14.71 -39.88
C ALA A 318 17.70 14.78 -40.13
N ALA A 319 18.16 15.99 -40.44
CA ALA A 319 19.55 16.33 -40.69
C ALA A 319 20.02 17.46 -39.78
N ASP A 320 21.32 17.62 -39.63
CA ASP A 320 21.92 18.76 -38.94
C ASP A 320 21.85 20.06 -39.78
N GLU A 321 22.39 21.17 -39.25
CA GLU A 321 22.41 22.46 -39.95
C GLU A 321 23.27 22.47 -41.23
N ALA A 322 24.21 21.52 -41.36
CA ALA A 322 25.01 21.31 -42.54
C ALA A 322 24.31 20.44 -43.61
N GLY A 323 23.17 19.83 -43.25
CA GLY A 323 22.38 18.95 -44.12
C GLY A 323 22.83 17.48 -44.07
N ALA A 324 23.69 17.09 -43.12
CA ALA A 324 24.06 15.69 -42.92
C ALA A 324 22.98 14.95 -42.12
N LEU A 325 22.61 13.75 -42.56
CA LEU A 325 21.58 12.95 -41.89
C LEU A 325 21.98 12.60 -40.46
N VAL A 326 21.04 12.79 -39.54
CA VAL A 326 21.17 12.48 -38.12
C VAL A 326 20.31 11.29 -37.76
N VAL A 327 19.02 11.30 -38.12
CA VAL A 327 18.09 10.21 -37.80
C VAL A 327 17.06 10.02 -38.91
N THR A 328 16.72 8.76 -39.19
CA THR A 328 15.60 8.38 -40.05
C THR A 328 14.70 7.38 -39.35
N MET A 329 13.41 7.40 -39.65
CA MET A 329 12.42 6.48 -39.12
C MET A 329 11.33 6.24 -40.17
N ASP A 330 11.05 4.97 -40.45
CA ASP A 330 10.12 4.57 -41.49
C ASP A 330 8.67 4.87 -41.10
N SER A 331 8.30 4.56 -39.85
CA SER A 331 6.91 4.73 -39.39
C SER A 331 6.81 4.85 -37.86
N LEU A 332 6.10 5.86 -37.41
CA LEU A 332 5.60 6.04 -36.04
C LEU A 332 4.08 5.97 -36.03
N VAL A 333 3.55 5.03 -35.27
CA VAL A 333 2.11 4.89 -35.01
C VAL A 333 1.79 5.51 -33.65
N SER A 334 0.75 6.34 -33.60
CA SER A 334 0.26 6.97 -32.37
C SER A 334 -1.08 6.39 -31.95
N ARG A 335 -1.34 6.35 -30.63
CA ARG A 335 -2.61 5.88 -30.06
C ARG A 335 -3.24 6.91 -29.13
N VAL A 336 -4.57 6.87 -29.06
CA VAL A 336 -5.36 7.65 -28.12
C VAL A 336 -5.18 7.10 -26.70
N VAL A 337 -4.98 7.99 -25.73
CA VAL A 337 -4.84 7.65 -24.32
C VAL A 337 -5.82 8.49 -23.52
N SER A 338 -6.56 7.84 -22.60
CA SER A 338 -7.48 8.53 -21.70
C SER A 338 -6.76 9.10 -20.47
N ALA A 339 -7.35 10.13 -19.84
CA ALA A 339 -6.84 10.67 -18.58
C ALA A 339 -6.79 9.59 -17.47
N GLU A 340 -7.80 8.71 -17.42
CA GLU A 340 -7.88 7.62 -16.46
C GLU A 340 -6.74 6.59 -16.61
N GLN A 341 -6.29 6.30 -17.84
CA GLN A 341 -5.11 5.45 -18.08
C GLN A 341 -3.81 6.10 -17.58
N LEU A 342 -3.67 7.42 -17.73
CA LEU A 342 -2.50 8.17 -17.26
C LEU A 342 -2.46 8.27 -15.72
N GLU A 343 -3.61 8.52 -15.09
CA GLU A 343 -3.76 8.50 -13.63
C GLU A 343 -3.45 7.10 -13.07
N THR A 344 -3.94 6.04 -13.72
CA THR A 344 -3.63 4.65 -13.33
C THR A 344 -2.15 4.32 -13.41
N ALA A 345 -1.46 4.80 -14.45
CA ALA A 345 -0.02 4.64 -14.57
C ALA A 345 0.76 5.46 -13.53
N ALA A 346 0.27 6.67 -13.17
CA ALA A 346 0.87 7.54 -12.17
C ALA A 346 0.74 6.98 -10.74
N ASP A 347 -0.39 6.33 -10.48
CA ASP A 347 -0.80 5.82 -9.18
C ASP A 347 -0.47 4.33 -9.00
N THR A 348 0.70 3.86 -9.46
CA THR A 348 1.24 2.53 -9.10
C THR A 348 1.21 2.18 -7.59
N PRO A 349 1.10 3.10 -6.60
CA PRO A 349 0.65 2.75 -5.23
C PRO A 349 -0.67 1.94 -5.13
N ARG A 350 -1.55 1.97 -6.14
CA ARG A 350 -2.86 1.28 -6.23
C ARG A 350 -2.80 -0.23 -6.02
N ALA A 351 -1.80 -0.92 -6.58
CA ALA A 351 -1.66 -2.39 -6.45
C ALA A 351 -0.96 -2.83 -5.15
N ASP A 352 -0.34 -1.89 -4.44
CA ASP A 352 0.54 -2.18 -3.31
C ASP A 352 -0.17 -2.09 -1.94
N SER A 353 -1.40 -1.56 -1.90
CA SER A 353 -2.18 -1.31 -0.68
C SER A 353 -3.52 -2.08 -0.61
N LEU A 354 -3.82 -2.93 -1.60
CA LEU A 354 -4.99 -3.82 -1.59
C LEU A 354 -4.54 -5.27 -1.41
N PHE A 355 -4.99 -5.89 -0.31
CA PHE A 355 -4.57 -7.23 0.07
C PHE A 355 -5.76 -8.19 0.24
N ARG A 356 -5.45 -9.48 0.29
CA ARG A 356 -6.39 -10.55 0.66
C ARG A 356 -5.73 -11.52 1.63
N VAL A 357 -6.54 -12.25 2.39
CA VAL A 357 -6.07 -13.37 3.22
C VAL A 357 -6.01 -14.63 2.36
N GLU A 358 -4.81 -15.12 2.10
CA GLU A 358 -4.55 -16.36 1.40
C GLU A 358 -4.27 -17.49 2.40
N TRP A 359 -4.89 -18.64 2.18
CA TRP A 359 -4.68 -19.85 2.98
C TRP A 359 -3.62 -20.74 2.33
N THR A 360 -2.37 -20.56 2.72
CA THR A 360 -1.22 -21.28 2.17
C THR A 360 -1.09 -22.67 2.80
N GLU A 361 -1.06 -23.72 1.99
CA GLU A 361 -0.82 -25.09 2.47
C GLU A 361 0.62 -25.23 3.00
N LEU A 362 0.77 -25.73 4.23
CA LEU A 362 2.07 -25.98 4.83
C LEU A 362 2.51 -27.43 4.67
N LEU A 363 1.62 -28.36 5.00
CA LEU A 363 1.93 -29.78 5.14
C LEU A 363 0.69 -30.62 4.86
N SER A 364 0.91 -31.79 4.28
CA SER A 364 -0.09 -32.87 4.25
C SER A 364 -0.01 -33.69 5.54
N LEU A 365 -1.15 -33.95 6.19
CA LEU A 365 -1.22 -34.76 7.42
C LEU A 365 -0.88 -36.24 7.13
N GLN A 366 0.40 -36.61 7.25
CA GLN A 366 0.89 -37.98 6.97
C GLN A 366 0.92 -38.93 8.17
N GLY A 367 0.55 -38.47 9.37
CA GLY A 367 0.11 -39.36 10.48
C GLY A 367 1.20 -39.92 11.41
N THR A 368 2.32 -39.24 11.59
CA THR A 368 3.42 -39.66 12.48
C THR A 368 3.62 -38.81 13.74
N GLU A 369 2.83 -37.74 13.92
CA GLU A 369 2.96 -36.89 15.12
C GLU A 369 2.39 -37.59 16.36
N PRO A 370 3.12 -37.61 17.50
CA PRO A 370 2.59 -38.13 18.75
C PRO A 370 1.36 -37.33 19.18
N ALA A 371 0.30 -38.03 19.58
CA ALA A 371 -0.91 -37.40 20.11
C ALA A 371 -0.56 -36.62 21.39
N PRO A 372 -0.77 -35.29 21.44
CA PRO A 372 -0.58 -34.54 22.67
C PRO A 372 -1.60 -34.99 23.73
N SER A 373 -1.25 -34.89 25.01
CA SER A 373 -2.26 -35.00 26.07
C SER A 373 -3.23 -33.82 25.96
N TRP A 374 -4.53 -34.09 25.97
CA TRP A 374 -5.54 -33.04 25.88
C TRP A 374 -6.76 -33.32 26.74
N ALA A 375 -7.46 -32.26 27.15
CA ALA A 375 -8.71 -32.31 27.91
C ALA A 375 -9.78 -31.45 27.21
N PRO A 376 -11.03 -31.92 27.06
CA PRO A 376 -12.12 -31.09 26.56
C PRO A 376 -12.55 -30.07 27.62
N VAL A 377 -12.86 -28.85 27.18
CA VAL A 377 -13.51 -27.81 27.99
C VAL A 377 -14.59 -27.13 27.16
N ALA A 378 -15.77 -26.89 27.72
CA ALA A 378 -16.90 -26.28 27.03
C ALA A 378 -17.29 -24.90 27.59
N THR A 379 -16.98 -24.64 28.86
CA THR A 379 -17.40 -23.47 29.63
C THR A 379 -16.27 -22.93 30.50
N ALA A 380 -16.41 -21.71 31.01
CA ALA A 380 -15.49 -21.13 31.98
C ALA A 380 -15.40 -21.96 33.28
N GLU A 381 -16.49 -22.58 33.72
CA GLU A 381 -16.51 -23.44 34.91
C GLU A 381 -15.62 -24.69 34.74
N GLU A 382 -15.65 -25.31 33.56
CA GLU A 382 -14.78 -26.44 33.24
C GLU A 382 -13.30 -26.03 33.14
N VAL A 383 -13.03 -24.82 32.62
CA VAL A 383 -11.67 -24.26 32.63
C VAL A 383 -11.18 -24.00 34.05
N ALA A 384 -12.02 -23.44 34.93
CA ALA A 384 -11.68 -23.24 36.33
C ALA A 384 -11.41 -24.57 37.05
N THR A 385 -12.25 -25.57 36.81
CA THR A 385 -12.07 -26.92 37.36
C THR A 385 -10.73 -27.52 36.93
N LEU A 386 -10.36 -27.37 35.65
CA LEU A 386 -9.07 -27.83 35.15
C LEU A 386 -7.89 -27.11 35.83
N ALA A 387 -8.01 -25.80 36.06
CA ALA A 387 -6.98 -25.04 36.76
C ALA A 387 -6.83 -25.51 38.22
N ASP A 388 -7.95 -25.65 38.95
CA ASP A 388 -7.97 -26.12 40.34
C ASP A 388 -7.37 -27.53 40.48
N ASP A 389 -7.67 -28.43 39.54
CA ASP A 389 -7.12 -29.79 39.51
C ASP A 389 -5.59 -29.76 39.32
N VAL A 390 -5.10 -28.94 38.39
CA VAL A 390 -3.66 -28.78 38.12
C VAL A 390 -2.93 -28.16 39.31
N GLU A 391 -3.51 -27.11 39.92
CA GLU A 391 -2.96 -26.49 41.13
C GLU A 391 -2.94 -27.48 42.32
N SER A 392 -3.93 -28.36 42.40
CA SER A 392 -4.01 -29.44 43.39
C SER A 392 -3.06 -30.62 43.11
N GLY A 393 -2.28 -30.57 42.02
CA GLY A 393 -1.23 -31.54 41.69
C GLY A 393 -1.59 -32.56 40.60
N ALA A 394 -2.70 -32.39 39.87
CA ALA A 394 -2.99 -33.18 38.69
C ALA A 394 -2.00 -32.88 37.54
N ALA A 395 -1.86 -33.82 36.60
CA ALA A 395 -1.01 -33.62 35.43
C ALA A 395 -1.63 -32.58 34.48
N CYS A 396 -0.91 -31.50 34.20
CA CYS A 396 -1.34 -30.47 33.26
C CYS A 396 -1.38 -31.03 31.82
N PRO A 397 -2.51 -30.91 31.10
CA PRO A 397 -2.59 -31.35 29.71
C PRO A 397 -1.76 -30.42 28.80
N ALA A 398 -1.23 -30.94 27.70
CA ALA A 398 -0.58 -30.08 26.71
C ALA A 398 -1.60 -29.14 26.03
N LEU A 399 -2.84 -29.59 25.85
CA LEU A 399 -3.94 -28.82 25.25
C LEU A 399 -5.24 -28.91 26.06
N ALA A 400 -5.90 -27.78 26.28
CA ALA A 400 -7.34 -27.74 26.58
C ALA A 400 -8.10 -27.44 25.28
N VAL A 401 -9.14 -28.20 24.94
CA VAL A 401 -9.84 -28.08 23.65
C VAL A 401 -11.24 -27.51 23.88
N LEU A 402 -11.46 -26.30 23.34
CA LEU A 402 -12.74 -25.59 23.37
C LEU A 402 -13.38 -25.62 21.98
N GLU A 403 -14.49 -26.35 21.83
CA GLU A 403 -15.29 -26.30 20.62
C GLU A 403 -16.18 -25.04 20.58
N ALA A 404 -16.05 -24.29 19.48
CA ALA A 404 -16.72 -23.03 19.24
C ALA A 404 -17.45 -23.08 17.88
N VAL A 405 -18.57 -23.79 17.86
CA VAL A 405 -19.42 -23.96 16.67
C VAL A 405 -20.72 -23.18 16.85
N GLY A 406 -21.16 -22.48 15.82
CA GLY A 406 -22.43 -21.75 15.77
C GLY A 406 -23.64 -22.66 16.01
N GLY A 407 -24.56 -22.17 16.85
CA GLY A 407 -25.90 -22.77 17.03
C GLY A 407 -26.94 -22.14 16.11
N GLU A 408 -28.15 -22.68 16.11
CA GLU A 408 -29.30 -22.07 15.44
C GLU A 408 -29.97 -20.99 16.32
N GLY A 409 -30.45 -19.91 15.71
CA GLY A 409 -31.23 -18.86 16.37
C GLY A 409 -30.57 -17.47 16.33
N ASP A 410 -31.37 -16.44 16.63
CA ASP A 410 -30.97 -15.04 16.47
C ASP A 410 -29.85 -14.64 17.44
N ASP A 411 -29.86 -15.09 18.69
CA ASP A 411 -28.80 -14.74 19.66
C ASP A 411 -27.55 -15.64 19.57
N ALA A 412 -27.51 -16.59 18.63
CA ALA A 412 -26.48 -17.63 18.59
C ALA A 412 -25.06 -17.08 18.45
N VAL A 413 -24.86 -16.00 17.69
CA VAL A 413 -23.54 -15.38 17.47
C VAL A 413 -23.01 -14.73 18.74
N LEU A 414 -23.84 -13.92 19.40
CA LEU A 414 -23.48 -13.23 20.64
C LEU A 414 -23.29 -14.25 21.77
N ALA A 415 -24.20 -15.22 21.92
CA ALA A 415 -24.09 -16.25 22.94
C ALA A 415 -22.83 -17.11 22.78
N LEU A 416 -22.49 -17.52 21.55
CA LEU A 416 -21.26 -18.24 21.27
C LEU A 416 -20.02 -17.41 21.62
N THR A 417 -19.99 -16.16 21.16
CA THR A 417 -18.82 -15.29 21.38
C THR A 417 -18.63 -14.96 22.86
N THR A 418 -19.71 -14.73 23.61
CA THR A 418 -19.68 -14.53 25.07
C THR A 418 -19.15 -15.76 25.80
N ARG A 419 -19.64 -16.96 25.47
CA ARG A 419 -19.15 -18.21 26.08
C ARG A 419 -17.65 -18.41 25.85
N VAL A 420 -17.17 -18.13 24.63
CA VAL A 420 -15.74 -18.23 24.32
C VAL A 420 -14.95 -17.14 25.04
N LEU A 421 -15.47 -15.91 25.13
CA LEU A 421 -14.83 -14.83 25.90
C LEU A 421 -14.62 -15.24 27.36
N GLU A 422 -15.66 -15.73 28.03
CA GLU A 422 -15.59 -16.17 29.44
C GLU A 422 -14.60 -17.32 29.62
N ALA A 423 -14.61 -18.32 28.73
CA ALA A 423 -13.67 -19.44 28.77
C ALA A 423 -12.22 -18.98 28.54
N VAL A 424 -11.99 -18.04 27.62
CA VAL A 424 -10.66 -17.46 27.36
C VAL A 424 -10.19 -16.62 28.54
N GLN A 425 -11.05 -15.81 29.15
CA GLN A 425 -10.73 -15.03 30.35
C GLN A 425 -10.31 -15.97 31.49
N CYS A 426 -11.15 -16.98 31.78
CA CYS A 426 -10.85 -17.97 32.80
C CYS A 426 -9.55 -18.74 32.50
N TRP A 427 -9.28 -19.07 31.24
CA TRP A 427 -8.04 -19.73 30.82
C TRP A 427 -6.80 -18.86 31.06
N LEU A 428 -6.89 -17.57 30.77
CA LEU A 428 -5.78 -16.64 30.94
C LEU A 428 -5.48 -16.37 32.41
N ASP A 429 -6.50 -16.40 33.28
CA ASP A 429 -6.41 -16.18 34.72
C ASP A 429 -6.12 -17.46 35.52
N GLY A 430 -6.32 -18.64 34.93
CA GLY A 430 -6.19 -19.94 35.60
C GLY A 430 -4.74 -20.26 36.02
N PRO A 431 -4.47 -20.47 37.32
CA PRO A 431 -3.13 -20.80 37.81
C PRO A 431 -2.68 -22.19 37.34
N GLY A 432 -1.37 -22.35 37.06
CA GLY A 432 -0.78 -23.64 36.70
C GLY A 432 -0.97 -24.06 35.23
N LEU A 433 -1.70 -23.27 34.45
CA LEU A 433 -1.97 -23.52 33.02
C LEU A 433 -0.98 -22.81 32.09
N GLU A 434 0.12 -22.26 32.60
CA GLU A 434 1.08 -21.46 31.83
C GLU A 434 1.88 -22.29 30.82
N GLU A 435 1.96 -23.61 31.00
CA GLU A 435 2.64 -24.53 30.08
C GLU A 435 1.70 -25.21 29.07
N ALA A 436 0.39 -25.08 29.28
CA ALA A 436 -0.63 -25.59 28.39
C ALA A 436 -1.07 -24.53 27.38
N ARG A 437 -1.73 -24.98 26.31
CA ARG A 437 -2.39 -24.07 25.36
C ARG A 437 -3.88 -24.36 25.26
N LEU A 438 -4.68 -23.31 25.13
CA LEU A 438 -6.09 -23.46 24.76
C LEU A 438 -6.19 -23.60 23.24
N ALA A 439 -6.73 -24.70 22.76
CA ALA A 439 -7.10 -24.91 21.37
C ALA A 439 -8.57 -24.54 21.18
N VAL A 440 -8.83 -23.39 20.54
CA VAL A 440 -10.18 -22.99 20.14
C VAL A 440 -10.47 -23.58 18.76
N VAL A 441 -11.39 -24.53 18.72
CA VAL A 441 -11.72 -25.31 17.51
C VAL A 441 -13.05 -24.84 16.95
N THR A 442 -13.01 -24.40 15.70
CA THR A 442 -14.16 -23.93 14.92
C THR A 442 -14.39 -24.85 13.72
N ARG A 443 -15.51 -24.65 13.02
CA ARG A 443 -15.90 -25.48 11.89
C ARG A 443 -16.44 -24.61 10.76
N GLY A 444 -15.80 -24.65 9.59
CA GLY A 444 -16.25 -23.88 8.43
C GLY A 444 -16.36 -22.38 8.73
N ALA A 445 -15.52 -21.86 9.63
CA ALA A 445 -15.53 -20.46 10.04
C ALA A 445 -14.69 -19.56 9.13
N VAL A 446 -13.81 -20.15 8.31
CA VAL A 446 -12.85 -19.42 7.47
C VAL A 446 -12.81 -19.97 6.04
N PRO A 447 -12.48 -19.12 5.04
CA PRO A 447 -12.52 -19.50 3.62
C PRO A 447 -11.29 -20.32 3.17
N ALA A 448 -10.81 -21.24 4.01
CA ALA A 448 -9.71 -22.13 3.68
C ALA A 448 -10.17 -23.17 2.66
N GLY A 449 -9.70 -23.06 1.42
CA GLY A 449 -10.15 -23.86 0.28
C GLY A 449 -11.22 -23.20 -0.60
N GLY A 450 -11.53 -21.91 -0.35
CA GLY A 450 -12.49 -21.13 -1.14
C GLY A 450 -13.61 -20.53 -0.28
N GLU A 451 -14.31 -19.53 -0.81
CA GLU A 451 -15.41 -18.82 -0.12
C GLU A 451 -16.55 -19.77 0.27
N ASP A 452 -16.88 -20.73 -0.61
CA ASP A 452 -17.91 -21.75 -0.42
C ASP A 452 -17.66 -22.69 0.77
N THR A 453 -16.47 -22.62 1.38
CA THR A 453 -16.13 -23.40 2.57
C THR A 453 -16.60 -22.75 3.88
N VAL A 454 -17.02 -21.48 3.83
CA VAL A 454 -17.56 -20.78 5.00
C VAL A 454 -19.03 -21.14 5.18
N THR A 455 -19.32 -21.83 6.28
CA THR A 455 -20.68 -22.25 6.67
C THR A 455 -21.08 -21.79 8.06
N ASP A 456 -20.13 -21.26 8.85
CA ASP A 456 -20.36 -20.81 10.22
C ASP A 456 -19.83 -19.38 10.44
N PRO A 457 -20.59 -18.34 10.06
CA PRO A 457 -20.23 -16.95 10.36
C PRO A 457 -20.11 -16.66 11.87
N ALA A 458 -20.79 -17.41 12.75
CA ALA A 458 -20.65 -17.26 14.20
C ALA A 458 -19.25 -17.72 14.66
N GLY A 459 -18.75 -18.81 14.09
CA GLY A 459 -17.36 -19.22 14.21
C GLY A 459 -16.40 -18.13 13.72
N ALA A 460 -16.71 -17.42 12.63
CA ALA A 460 -15.88 -16.29 12.17
C ALA A 460 -15.79 -15.16 13.22
N ALA A 461 -16.88 -14.87 13.95
CA ALA A 461 -16.86 -13.93 15.07
C ALA A 461 -15.87 -14.36 16.17
N VAL A 462 -15.88 -15.66 16.50
CA VAL A 462 -14.91 -16.25 17.45
C VAL A 462 -13.48 -16.08 16.97
N TRP A 463 -13.22 -16.23 15.66
CA TRP A 463 -11.89 -15.98 15.10
C TRP A 463 -11.41 -14.57 15.38
N GLY A 464 -12.25 -13.55 15.19
CA GLY A 464 -11.90 -12.15 15.50
C GLY A 464 -11.57 -11.94 16.98
N LEU A 465 -12.39 -12.49 17.89
CA LEU A 465 -12.17 -12.39 19.34
C LEU A 465 -10.84 -13.03 19.75
N VAL A 466 -10.60 -14.27 19.31
CA VAL A 466 -9.43 -15.03 19.76
C VAL A 466 -8.15 -14.52 19.09
N ARG A 467 -8.21 -13.97 17.87
CA ARG A 467 -7.08 -13.24 17.26
C ARG A 467 -6.65 -12.05 18.12
N ALA A 468 -7.59 -11.29 18.70
CA ALA A 468 -7.28 -10.24 19.66
C ALA A 468 -6.62 -10.80 20.92
N ALA A 469 -7.15 -11.91 21.46
CA ALA A 469 -6.56 -12.60 22.61
C ALA A 469 -5.13 -13.10 22.36
N GLN A 470 -4.85 -13.64 21.17
CA GLN A 470 -3.50 -14.06 20.74
C GLN A 470 -2.53 -12.87 20.64
N ALA A 471 -3.00 -11.71 20.17
CA ALA A 471 -2.17 -10.51 20.04
C ALA A 471 -1.82 -9.89 21.41
N GLU A 472 -2.68 -10.10 22.42
CA GLU A 472 -2.45 -9.70 23.81
C GLU A 472 -1.60 -10.74 24.56
N ASN A 473 -1.86 -12.03 24.36
CA ASN A 473 -1.25 -13.15 25.05
C ASN A 473 -0.65 -14.16 24.06
N PRO A 474 0.53 -13.85 23.48
CA PRO A 474 1.18 -14.74 22.52
C PRO A 474 1.46 -16.12 23.13
N ASP A 475 1.34 -17.16 22.30
CA ASP A 475 1.65 -18.58 22.60
C ASP A 475 0.73 -19.29 23.60
N ARG A 476 -0.29 -18.61 24.16
CA ARG A 476 -1.26 -19.22 25.10
C ARG A 476 -2.45 -19.89 24.43
N ILE A 477 -2.77 -19.52 23.18
CA ILE A 477 -3.98 -19.96 22.48
C ILE A 477 -3.65 -20.32 21.03
N ILE A 478 -4.18 -21.42 20.52
CA ILE A 478 -4.15 -21.79 19.09
C ILE A 478 -5.58 -21.82 18.53
N LEU A 479 -5.78 -21.33 17.30
CA LEU A 479 -7.04 -21.48 16.56
C LEU A 479 -6.91 -22.57 15.50
N VAL A 480 -7.90 -23.44 15.45
CA VAL A 480 -8.02 -24.48 14.43
C VAL A 480 -9.43 -24.43 13.84
N ASP A 481 -9.54 -24.25 12.53
CA ASP A 481 -10.81 -24.42 11.82
C ASP A 481 -10.82 -25.76 11.08
N THR A 482 -11.96 -26.44 11.12
CA THR A 482 -12.08 -27.83 10.66
C THR A 482 -13.18 -27.98 9.61
N ASP A 483 -13.22 -29.13 8.94
CA ASP A 483 -14.21 -29.39 7.89
C ASP A 483 -15.66 -29.24 8.40
N PRO A 484 -16.52 -28.54 7.64
CA PRO A 484 -17.94 -28.37 7.99
C PRO A 484 -18.70 -29.70 8.14
N ALA A 485 -18.30 -30.72 7.39
CA ALA A 485 -19.01 -31.99 7.30
C ALA A 485 -18.51 -33.10 8.28
N ALA A 486 -17.43 -32.90 9.04
CA ALA A 486 -16.79 -34.00 9.79
C ALA A 486 -16.39 -33.60 11.21
N PRO A 487 -17.03 -34.15 12.27
CA PRO A 487 -16.69 -33.78 13.64
C PRO A 487 -15.31 -34.30 14.00
N VAL A 488 -14.59 -33.55 14.80
CA VAL A 488 -13.25 -33.89 15.21
C VAL A 488 -13.34 -34.80 16.43
N SER A 489 -13.49 -36.11 16.20
CA SER A 489 -13.63 -37.11 17.28
C SER A 489 -12.54 -38.18 17.24
N GLY A 490 -12.11 -38.64 18.41
CA GLY A 490 -11.16 -39.76 18.56
C GLY A 490 -9.80 -39.52 17.91
N ASP A 491 -9.26 -40.54 17.24
CA ASP A 491 -7.91 -40.50 16.62
C ASP A 491 -7.74 -39.44 15.52
N ARG A 492 -8.84 -38.93 14.94
CA ARG A 492 -8.77 -37.82 13.97
C ARG A 492 -8.49 -36.50 14.68
N ALA A 493 -9.07 -36.29 15.87
CA ALA A 493 -8.82 -35.12 16.71
C ALA A 493 -7.37 -35.03 17.16
N ALA A 494 -6.86 -36.13 17.71
CA ALA A 494 -5.49 -36.21 18.18
C ALA A 494 -4.47 -35.88 17.06
N ARG A 495 -4.71 -36.35 15.83
CA ARG A 495 -3.82 -36.06 14.68
C ARG A 495 -3.87 -34.60 14.22
N VAL A 496 -5.06 -34.02 14.14
CA VAL A 496 -5.24 -32.61 13.75
C VAL A 496 -4.58 -31.68 14.77
N LEU A 497 -4.89 -31.89 16.05
CA LEU A 497 -4.35 -31.09 17.14
C LEU A 497 -2.82 -31.27 17.28
N GLY A 498 -2.32 -32.50 17.13
CA GLY A 498 -0.88 -32.77 17.12
C GLY A 498 -0.14 -32.03 16.01
N ALA A 499 -0.66 -32.08 14.78
CA ALA A 499 -0.04 -31.37 13.64
C ALA A 499 -0.14 -29.85 13.77
N ALA A 500 -1.28 -29.32 14.23
CA ALA A 500 -1.43 -27.88 14.49
C ALA A 500 -0.41 -27.42 15.54
N LEU A 501 -0.25 -28.15 16.64
CA LEU A 501 0.74 -27.84 17.67
C LEU A 501 2.18 -27.93 17.15
N ALA A 502 2.52 -29.00 16.42
CA ALA A 502 3.86 -29.20 15.86
C ALA A 502 4.25 -28.17 14.79
N SER A 503 3.27 -27.60 14.09
CA SER A 503 3.52 -26.53 13.09
C SER A 503 4.09 -25.26 13.69
N GLY A 504 3.85 -25.02 14.99
CA GLY A 504 4.21 -23.77 15.67
C GLY A 504 3.39 -22.56 15.21
N GLU A 505 2.39 -22.74 14.35
CA GLU A 505 1.54 -21.66 13.86
C GLU A 505 0.37 -21.41 14.80
N PRO A 506 0.04 -20.14 15.11
CA PRO A 506 -1.04 -19.82 16.04
C PRO A 506 -2.42 -20.05 15.44
N GLN A 507 -2.53 -20.15 14.11
CA GLN A 507 -3.78 -20.24 13.37
C GLN A 507 -3.63 -21.23 12.22
N SER A 508 -4.56 -22.17 12.13
CA SER A 508 -4.58 -23.17 11.06
C SER A 508 -6.00 -23.53 10.65
N ALA A 509 -6.15 -23.98 9.41
CA ALA A 509 -7.37 -24.59 8.91
C ALA A 509 -7.04 -25.96 8.32
N VAL A 510 -7.89 -26.93 8.63
CA VAL A 510 -7.76 -28.30 8.13
C VAL A 510 -8.93 -28.61 7.22
N ARG A 511 -8.60 -28.99 5.98
CA ARG A 511 -9.55 -29.46 4.97
C ARG A 511 -9.12 -30.83 4.47
N GLY A 512 -9.87 -31.87 4.83
CA GLY A 512 -9.48 -33.26 4.57
C GLY A 512 -8.12 -33.63 5.18
N LYS A 513 -7.06 -33.65 4.36
CA LYS A 513 -5.67 -33.93 4.76
C LYS A 513 -4.74 -32.72 4.68
N ALA A 514 -5.20 -31.60 4.13
CA ALA A 514 -4.41 -30.39 3.96
C ALA A 514 -4.49 -29.55 5.24
N LEU A 515 -3.33 -29.12 5.73
CA LEU A 515 -3.22 -28.11 6.78
C LEU A 515 -2.71 -26.82 6.13
N SER A 516 -3.52 -25.77 6.22
CA SER A 516 -3.22 -24.45 5.66
C SER A 516 -3.21 -23.39 6.74
N VAL A 517 -2.47 -22.31 6.50
CA VAL A 517 -2.32 -21.19 7.42
C VAL A 517 -2.59 -19.85 6.72
N PRO A 518 -3.13 -18.85 7.43
CA PRO A 518 -3.45 -17.57 6.82
C PRO A 518 -2.17 -16.75 6.60
N ARG A 519 -2.09 -16.12 5.43
CA ARG A 519 -1.05 -15.17 5.03
C ARG A 519 -1.70 -13.99 4.31
N LEU A 520 -1.18 -12.79 4.53
CA LEU A 520 -1.59 -11.63 3.75
C LEU A 520 -0.86 -11.68 2.40
N ALA A 521 -1.60 -11.52 1.30
CA ALA A 521 -1.09 -11.49 -0.07
C ALA A 521 -1.66 -10.29 -0.82
N ARG A 522 -0.92 -9.76 -1.79
CA ARG A 522 -1.41 -8.68 -2.66
C ARG A 522 -2.48 -9.21 -3.61
N VAL A 523 -3.42 -8.36 -3.96
CA VAL A 523 -4.36 -8.64 -5.03
C VAL A 523 -3.66 -8.34 -6.36
N ALA A 524 -3.49 -9.35 -7.21
CA ALA A 524 -3.09 -9.11 -8.59
C ALA A 524 -4.29 -8.50 -9.32
N ALA A 525 -4.22 -7.22 -9.66
CA ALA A 525 -5.30 -6.54 -10.34
C ALA A 525 -5.50 -7.14 -11.75
N GLN A 526 -6.63 -7.82 -11.94
CA GLN A 526 -7.22 -8.07 -13.25
C GLN A 526 -8.71 -7.76 -13.13
N VAL A 527 -9.05 -6.47 -13.13
CA VAL A 527 -10.41 -6.07 -13.51
C VAL A 527 -10.39 -6.04 -15.04
N PRO A 528 -11.17 -6.88 -15.74
CA PRO A 528 -11.29 -6.76 -17.19
C PRO A 528 -11.81 -5.36 -17.54
N ASP A 529 -11.19 -4.69 -18.51
CA ASP A 529 -11.56 -3.33 -18.94
C ASP A 529 -13.05 -3.19 -19.34
N ASP A 530 -13.73 -4.31 -19.63
CA ASP A 530 -15.14 -4.38 -20.05
C ASP A 530 -16.12 -4.82 -18.94
N ALA A 531 -15.71 -4.85 -17.66
CA ALA A 531 -16.62 -5.23 -16.58
C ALA A 531 -17.75 -4.17 -16.41
N PRO A 532 -19.03 -4.58 -16.33
CA PRO A 532 -20.12 -3.63 -16.13
C PRO A 532 -19.99 -2.88 -14.80
N ALA A 533 -20.35 -1.60 -14.79
CA ALA A 533 -20.32 -0.79 -13.59
C ALA A 533 -21.21 -1.41 -12.49
N VAL A 534 -20.62 -1.60 -11.30
CA VAL A 534 -21.32 -2.25 -10.17
C VAL A 534 -22.41 -1.36 -9.58
N PHE A 535 -22.21 -0.04 -9.61
CA PHE A 535 -23.21 0.96 -9.25
C PHE A 535 -23.67 1.70 -10.50
N GLY A 536 -24.94 2.11 -10.54
CA GLY A 536 -25.52 2.83 -11.67
C GLY A 536 -26.65 3.79 -11.27
N PRO A 537 -27.16 4.58 -12.23
CA PRO A 537 -28.11 5.66 -11.95
C PRO A 537 -29.55 5.19 -11.69
N GLU A 538 -29.92 3.99 -12.16
CA GLU A 538 -31.32 3.51 -12.23
C GLU A 538 -31.88 3.02 -10.88
N GLY A 539 -31.03 2.74 -9.89
CA GLY A 539 -31.41 2.14 -8.61
C GLY A 539 -31.16 3.03 -7.39
N THR A 540 -31.78 2.66 -6.27
CA THR A 540 -31.49 3.25 -4.96
C THR A 540 -30.30 2.55 -4.31
N VAL A 541 -29.37 3.32 -3.74
CA VAL A 541 -28.30 2.81 -2.88
C VAL A 541 -28.54 3.23 -1.43
N LEU A 542 -28.61 2.24 -0.54
CA LEU A 542 -28.71 2.44 0.91
C LEU A 542 -27.30 2.55 1.51
N VAL A 543 -27.00 3.68 2.16
CA VAL A 543 -25.82 3.84 3.01
C VAL A 543 -26.27 3.89 4.47
N SER A 544 -25.95 2.84 5.24
CA SER A 544 -26.27 2.82 6.67
C SER A 544 -25.10 3.32 7.49
N GLY A 545 -25.35 4.33 8.31
CA GLY A 545 -24.36 5.10 9.06
C GLY A 545 -24.04 6.42 8.34
N ALA A 546 -24.48 7.54 8.88
CA ALA A 546 -24.24 8.88 8.31
C ALA A 546 -23.05 9.60 8.98
N GLY A 547 -22.05 8.84 9.44
CA GLY A 547 -20.80 9.39 10.00
C GLY A 547 -19.82 9.80 8.90
N SER A 548 -18.59 10.18 9.28
CA SER A 548 -17.53 10.62 8.36
C SER A 548 -17.31 9.69 7.15
N LEU A 549 -17.15 8.38 7.39
CA LEU A 549 -16.98 7.37 6.34
C LEU A 549 -18.24 7.19 5.47
N GLY A 550 -19.42 7.24 6.08
CA GLY A 550 -20.69 7.15 5.36
C GLY A 550 -20.91 8.34 4.44
N GLY A 551 -20.56 9.54 4.89
CA GLY A 551 -20.57 10.75 4.07
C GLY A 551 -19.54 10.69 2.94
N LEU A 552 -18.34 10.18 3.22
CA LEU A 552 -17.29 10.02 2.22
C LEU A 552 -17.73 9.09 1.07
N VAL A 553 -18.23 7.90 1.40
CA VAL A 553 -18.69 6.95 0.38
C VAL A 553 -19.95 7.46 -0.33
N ALA A 554 -20.86 8.16 0.36
CA ALA A 554 -22.02 8.79 -0.28
C ALA A 554 -21.64 9.81 -1.36
N ARG A 555 -20.65 10.68 -1.07
CA ARG A 555 -20.09 11.61 -2.07
C ARG A 555 -19.49 10.86 -3.25
N HIS A 556 -18.69 9.82 -2.97
CA HIS A 556 -18.04 9.04 -4.01
C HIS A 556 -19.02 8.31 -4.92
N LEU A 557 -20.07 7.71 -4.34
CA LEU A 557 -21.13 7.03 -5.09
C LEU A 557 -21.85 7.97 -6.06
N VAL A 558 -22.15 9.21 -5.65
CA VAL A 558 -22.81 10.20 -6.51
C VAL A 558 -21.86 10.74 -7.57
N ALA A 559 -20.65 11.16 -7.17
CA ALA A 559 -19.70 11.84 -8.05
C ALA A 559 -19.03 10.89 -9.06
N ARG A 560 -18.58 9.72 -8.61
CA ARG A 560 -17.78 8.77 -9.42
C ARG A 560 -18.62 7.67 -10.07
N HIS A 561 -19.60 7.14 -9.34
CA HIS A 561 -20.43 6.02 -9.79
C HIS A 561 -21.79 6.45 -10.36
N GLY A 562 -22.09 7.76 -10.34
CA GLY A 562 -23.30 8.32 -10.95
C GLY A 562 -24.60 7.90 -10.28
N VAL A 563 -24.56 7.46 -9.01
CA VAL A 563 -25.75 7.11 -8.23
C VAL A 563 -26.67 8.32 -8.10
N ARG A 564 -27.95 8.16 -8.45
CA ARG A 564 -28.94 9.25 -8.43
C ARG A 564 -29.97 9.15 -7.33
N ASN A 565 -30.19 7.96 -6.77
CA ASN A 565 -31.12 7.77 -5.65
C ASN A 565 -30.33 7.23 -4.46
N LEU A 566 -30.22 8.04 -3.40
CA LEU A 566 -29.46 7.68 -2.20
C LEU A 566 -30.36 7.66 -0.97
N MET A 567 -30.24 6.62 -0.16
CA MET A 567 -30.91 6.52 1.13
C MET A 567 -29.87 6.48 2.24
N LEU A 568 -29.82 7.53 3.07
CA LEU A 568 -28.94 7.62 4.22
C LEU A 568 -29.71 7.23 5.49
N ALA A 569 -29.37 6.09 6.07
CA ALA A 569 -30.00 5.60 7.29
C ALA A 569 -29.08 5.75 8.50
N SER A 570 -29.55 6.37 9.59
CA SER A 570 -28.84 6.37 10.86
C SER A 570 -29.79 6.64 12.03
N ARG A 571 -29.41 6.26 13.25
CA ARG A 571 -30.24 6.50 14.47
C ARG A 571 -30.67 7.96 14.63
N ARG A 572 -29.79 8.91 14.28
CA ARG A 572 -30.04 10.35 14.39
C ARG A 572 -30.76 10.95 13.17
N GLY A 573 -30.83 10.23 12.05
CA GLY A 573 -31.45 10.72 10.82
C GLY A 573 -30.98 12.12 10.43
N ARG A 574 -31.92 13.05 10.23
CA ARG A 574 -31.66 14.45 9.83
C ARG A 574 -31.01 15.32 10.91
N ASP A 575 -30.94 14.81 12.15
CA ASP A 575 -30.31 15.47 13.29
C ASP A 575 -28.87 14.99 13.51
N ALA A 576 -28.37 14.11 12.64
CA ALA A 576 -26.94 13.79 12.61
C ALA A 576 -26.13 15.01 12.15
N GLU A 577 -24.99 15.22 12.80
CA GLU A 577 -24.07 16.31 12.51
C GLU A 577 -23.54 16.22 11.06
N GLY A 578 -23.51 17.35 10.35
CA GLY A 578 -23.02 17.44 8.96
C GLY A 578 -23.94 16.85 7.89
N VAL A 579 -25.03 16.17 8.26
CA VAL A 579 -25.92 15.50 7.28
C VAL A 579 -26.73 16.49 6.45
N ARG A 580 -27.08 17.66 6.99
CA ARG A 580 -27.84 18.67 6.22
C ARG A 580 -26.98 19.26 5.11
N GLU A 581 -25.73 19.55 5.42
CA GLU A 581 -24.71 20.03 4.48
C GLU A 581 -24.44 18.97 3.41
N LEU A 582 -24.26 17.71 3.83
CA LEU A 582 -24.08 16.58 2.90
C LEU A 582 -25.27 16.42 1.95
N VAL A 583 -26.51 16.46 2.45
CA VAL A 583 -27.70 16.36 1.59
C VAL A 583 -27.75 17.49 0.59
N ALA A 584 -27.47 18.73 0.99
CA ALA A 584 -27.46 19.88 0.09
C ALA A 584 -26.42 19.68 -1.04
N GLU A 585 -25.19 19.33 -0.68
CA GLU A 585 -24.10 19.05 -1.62
C GLU A 585 -24.44 17.96 -2.64
N LEU A 586 -24.96 16.82 -2.18
CA LEU A 586 -25.33 15.71 -3.06
C LEU A 586 -26.52 16.06 -3.95
N THR A 587 -27.46 16.87 -3.46
CA THR A 587 -28.61 17.34 -4.24
C THR A 587 -28.17 18.31 -5.34
N GLU A 588 -27.21 19.20 -5.06
CA GLU A 588 -26.60 20.08 -6.06
C GLU A 588 -25.89 19.30 -7.18
N GLN A 589 -25.36 18.12 -6.88
CA GLN A 589 -24.78 17.19 -7.85
C GLN A 589 -25.83 16.33 -8.59
N GLY A 590 -27.12 16.55 -8.33
CA GLY A 590 -28.23 15.90 -9.02
C GLY A 590 -28.67 14.57 -8.43
N ALA A 591 -28.33 14.25 -7.18
CA ALA A 591 -28.86 13.07 -6.48
C ALA A 591 -30.10 13.40 -5.65
N ALA A 592 -31.11 12.54 -5.70
CA ALA A 592 -32.22 12.53 -4.77
C ALA A 592 -31.79 11.80 -3.49
N VAL A 593 -31.63 12.54 -2.39
CA VAL A 593 -31.18 11.99 -1.10
C VAL A 593 -32.32 11.94 -0.09
N SER A 594 -32.67 10.72 0.34
CA SER A 594 -33.57 10.49 1.47
C SER A 594 -32.76 10.23 2.74
N VAL A 595 -33.15 10.86 3.85
CA VAL A 595 -32.50 10.64 5.16
C VAL A 595 -33.52 10.08 6.12
N VAL A 596 -33.27 8.88 6.61
CA VAL A 596 -34.20 8.14 7.47
C VAL A 596 -33.57 7.92 8.85
N ALA A 597 -34.32 8.29 9.89
CA ALA A 597 -33.98 7.91 11.26
C ALA A 597 -34.30 6.42 11.43
N CYS A 598 -33.26 5.58 11.48
CA CYS A 598 -33.40 4.13 11.56
C CYS A 598 -32.24 3.57 12.39
N ASP A 599 -32.56 2.81 13.42
CA ASP A 599 -31.60 1.91 14.04
C ASP A 599 -31.55 0.62 13.21
N VAL A 600 -30.43 0.40 12.51
CA VAL A 600 -30.29 -0.80 11.67
C VAL A 600 -30.16 -2.09 12.48
N SER A 601 -29.89 -1.99 13.79
CA SER A 601 -29.93 -3.16 14.69
C SER A 601 -31.35 -3.59 15.06
N ASP A 602 -32.39 -2.81 14.71
CA ASP A 602 -33.79 -3.14 14.94
C ASP A 602 -34.43 -3.69 13.66
N TYR A 603 -34.88 -4.94 13.72
CA TYR A 603 -35.44 -5.65 12.57
C TYR A 603 -36.66 -4.94 11.95
N ASP A 604 -37.59 -4.48 12.77
CA ASP A 604 -38.84 -3.87 12.30
C ASP A 604 -38.58 -2.49 11.69
N GLN A 605 -37.59 -1.76 12.21
CA GLN A 605 -37.13 -0.51 11.62
C GLN A 605 -36.46 -0.73 10.27
N VAL A 606 -35.58 -1.74 10.13
CA VAL A 606 -34.96 -2.08 8.82
C VAL A 606 -36.02 -2.52 7.82
N LYS A 607 -36.99 -3.34 8.24
CA LYS A 607 -38.11 -3.75 7.38
C LYS A 607 -38.92 -2.54 6.89
N SER A 608 -39.19 -1.58 7.78
CA SER A 608 -39.90 -0.35 7.44
C SER A 608 -39.08 0.57 6.53
N LEU A 609 -37.76 0.65 6.76
CA LEU A 609 -36.81 1.39 5.92
C LEU A 609 -36.81 0.84 4.48
N LEU A 610 -36.70 -0.48 4.32
CA LEU A 610 -36.68 -1.13 3.01
C LEU A 610 -38.02 -1.01 2.28
N ALA A 611 -39.15 -1.08 3.01
CA ALA A 611 -40.48 -0.87 2.44
C ALA A 611 -40.74 0.58 1.98
N ALA A 612 -39.91 1.54 2.38
CA ALA A 612 -40.02 2.93 1.96
C ALA A 612 -39.26 3.24 0.66
N VAL A 613 -38.53 2.26 0.08
CA VAL A 613 -37.85 2.42 -1.20
C VAL A 613 -38.89 2.42 -2.33
N PRO A 614 -38.89 3.42 -3.25
CA PRO A 614 -39.84 3.48 -4.36
C PRO A 614 -39.68 2.32 -5.35
N ASP A 615 -40.80 1.78 -5.84
CA ASP A 615 -40.79 0.71 -6.85
C ASP A 615 -40.18 1.18 -8.19
N GLU A 616 -40.28 2.48 -8.51
CA GLU A 616 -39.68 3.06 -9.73
C GLU A 616 -38.15 3.08 -9.69
N HIS A 617 -37.57 3.12 -8.49
CA HIS A 617 -36.12 3.16 -8.25
C HIS A 617 -35.76 2.11 -7.19
N PRO A 618 -35.83 0.81 -7.54
CA PRO A 618 -35.69 -0.28 -6.58
C PRO A 618 -34.32 -0.26 -5.91
N LEU A 619 -34.22 -0.87 -4.74
CA LEU A 619 -32.94 -1.00 -4.04
C LEU A 619 -32.01 -1.89 -4.88
N ARG A 620 -30.85 -1.35 -5.27
CA ARG A 620 -29.81 -2.06 -6.04
C ARG A 620 -28.49 -2.16 -5.31
N GLY A 621 -28.23 -1.31 -4.30
CA GLY A 621 -26.99 -1.34 -3.55
C GLY A 621 -27.18 -1.14 -2.05
N VAL A 622 -26.36 -1.84 -1.26
CA VAL A 622 -26.23 -1.60 0.19
C VAL A 622 -24.76 -1.35 0.51
N VAL A 623 -24.48 -0.26 1.23
CA VAL A 623 -23.17 0.05 1.80
C VAL A 623 -23.32 0.28 3.30
N HIS A 624 -22.83 -0.67 4.10
CA HIS A 624 -22.94 -0.63 5.55
C HIS A 624 -21.66 -0.06 6.18
N THR A 625 -21.73 1.17 6.69
CA THR A 625 -20.63 1.85 7.40
C THR A 625 -20.93 2.07 8.88
N ALA A 626 -22.07 1.61 9.38
CA ALA A 626 -22.45 1.80 10.77
C ALA A 626 -21.56 0.93 11.68
N GLY A 627 -21.21 1.48 12.84
CA GLY A 627 -20.37 0.79 13.79
C GLY A 627 -20.06 1.66 14.99
N VAL A 628 -19.76 1.01 16.11
CA VAL A 628 -19.21 1.62 17.32
C VAL A 628 -18.03 0.78 17.78
N THR A 629 -17.06 1.41 18.42
CA THR A 629 -15.98 0.73 19.14
C THR A 629 -16.26 0.81 20.64
N ASP A 630 -15.82 -0.21 21.35
CA ASP A 630 -15.80 -0.25 22.82
C ASP A 630 -14.48 -0.94 23.20
N ASP A 631 -13.39 -0.20 23.01
CA ASP A 631 -12.03 -0.73 23.08
C ASP A 631 -11.68 -1.22 24.50
N GLY A 632 -10.96 -2.32 24.56
CA GLY A 632 -10.62 -3.00 25.79
C GLY A 632 -9.83 -4.28 25.53
N VAL A 633 -8.88 -4.54 26.42
CA VAL A 633 -8.18 -5.83 26.48
C VAL A 633 -9.15 -6.94 26.88
N ILE A 634 -8.87 -8.18 26.49
CA ILE A 634 -9.75 -9.34 26.68
C ILE A 634 -10.21 -9.48 28.13
N GLY A 635 -9.30 -9.31 29.11
CA GLY A 635 -9.64 -9.42 30.54
C GLY A 635 -10.64 -8.38 31.07
N MET A 636 -10.94 -7.32 30.31
CA MET A 636 -11.85 -6.23 30.71
C MET A 636 -13.12 -6.17 29.84
N LEU A 637 -13.30 -7.12 28.91
CA LEU A 637 -14.51 -7.21 28.12
C LEU A 637 -15.62 -7.88 28.92
N THR A 638 -16.83 -7.33 28.83
CA THR A 638 -18.04 -7.92 29.43
C THR A 638 -19.04 -8.27 28.32
N PRO A 639 -20.01 -9.17 28.58
CA PRO A 639 -21.07 -9.47 27.63
C PRO A 639 -21.82 -8.23 27.13
N GLU A 640 -22.03 -7.23 27.99
CA GLU A 640 -22.71 -5.98 27.64
C GLU A 640 -21.85 -5.10 26.72
N ARG A 641 -20.53 -5.05 26.93
CA ARG A 641 -19.60 -4.35 26.01
C ARG A 641 -19.61 -5.01 24.64
N LEU A 642 -19.63 -6.34 24.61
CA LEU A 642 -19.69 -7.13 23.38
C LEU A 642 -21.00 -6.86 22.62
N ALA A 643 -22.14 -6.96 23.31
CA ALA A 643 -23.47 -6.72 22.73
C ALA A 643 -23.60 -5.32 22.12
N ARG A 644 -23.04 -4.28 22.77
CA ARG A 644 -23.06 -2.90 22.24
C ARG A 644 -22.34 -2.76 20.91
N VAL A 645 -21.25 -3.48 20.70
CA VAL A 645 -20.48 -3.46 19.45
C VAL A 645 -21.13 -4.35 18.39
N PHE A 646 -21.75 -5.45 18.81
CA PHE A 646 -22.45 -6.39 17.93
C PHE A 646 -23.70 -5.78 17.31
N ALA A 647 -24.51 -5.05 18.08
CA ALA A 647 -25.79 -4.50 17.58
C ALA A 647 -25.67 -3.73 16.25
N PRO A 648 -24.84 -2.68 16.12
CA PRO A 648 -24.77 -1.90 14.89
C PRO A 648 -23.99 -2.59 13.75
N LYS A 649 -23.40 -3.78 13.97
CA LYS A 649 -22.61 -4.52 12.97
C LYS A 649 -23.22 -5.88 12.67
N VAL A 650 -23.19 -6.79 13.64
CA VAL A 650 -23.66 -8.18 13.51
C VAL A 650 -25.16 -8.22 13.27
N ASP A 651 -25.97 -7.67 14.19
CA ASP A 651 -27.43 -7.71 14.06
C ASP A 651 -27.89 -6.90 12.84
N ALA A 652 -27.30 -5.71 12.66
CA ALA A 652 -27.61 -4.85 11.53
C ALA A 652 -27.39 -5.54 10.17
N VAL A 653 -26.22 -6.16 9.97
CA VAL A 653 -25.93 -6.81 8.69
C VAL A 653 -26.71 -8.11 8.53
N ARG A 654 -27.01 -8.84 9.61
CA ARG A 654 -27.93 -9.99 9.54
C ARG A 654 -29.32 -9.56 9.07
N HIS A 655 -29.89 -8.51 9.64
CA HIS A 655 -31.21 -8.01 9.23
C HIS A 655 -31.22 -7.54 7.78
N LEU A 656 -30.18 -6.81 7.37
CA LEU A 656 -30.01 -6.38 5.97
C LEU A 656 -29.85 -7.59 5.03
N ASP A 657 -29.05 -8.59 5.39
CA ASP A 657 -28.89 -9.82 4.61
C ASP A 657 -30.23 -10.55 4.44
N GLU A 658 -30.91 -10.86 5.54
CA GLU A 658 -32.18 -11.59 5.56
C GLU A 658 -33.26 -10.89 4.71
N LEU A 659 -33.45 -9.59 4.92
CA LEU A 659 -34.51 -8.82 4.28
C LEU A 659 -34.22 -8.47 2.82
N THR A 660 -32.98 -8.60 2.35
CA THR A 660 -32.58 -8.26 0.97
C THR A 660 -32.22 -9.46 0.10
N ARG A 661 -32.18 -10.69 0.65
CA ARG A 661 -31.87 -11.92 -0.11
C ARG A 661 -32.76 -12.16 -1.33
N GLY A 662 -34.00 -11.69 -1.30
CA GLY A 662 -34.95 -11.80 -2.42
C GLY A 662 -34.88 -10.67 -3.45
N LEU A 663 -33.98 -9.69 -3.27
CA LEU A 663 -33.85 -8.52 -4.13
C LEU A 663 -32.69 -8.70 -5.12
N GLU A 664 -32.84 -8.13 -6.32
CA GLU A 664 -31.78 -8.07 -7.33
C GLU A 664 -30.78 -6.95 -7.00
N LEU A 665 -29.95 -7.16 -5.97
CA LEU A 665 -28.87 -6.26 -5.65
C LEU A 665 -27.70 -6.44 -6.64
N ASP A 666 -27.08 -5.33 -7.01
CA ASP A 666 -25.81 -5.28 -7.73
C ASP A 666 -24.63 -5.24 -6.75
N ALA A 667 -24.83 -4.66 -5.56
CA ALA A 667 -23.79 -4.51 -4.54
C ALA A 667 -24.31 -4.71 -3.11
N PHE A 668 -23.53 -5.40 -2.29
CA PHE A 668 -23.69 -5.46 -0.84
C PHE A 668 -22.32 -5.35 -0.19
N VAL A 669 -21.95 -4.15 0.24
CA VAL A 669 -20.62 -3.82 0.76
C VAL A 669 -20.72 -3.52 2.25
N VAL A 670 -19.88 -4.15 3.07
CA VAL A 670 -19.81 -3.92 4.52
C VAL A 670 -18.41 -3.44 4.90
N TYR A 671 -18.37 -2.39 5.74
CA TYR A 671 -17.10 -1.88 6.25
C TYR A 671 -16.70 -2.72 7.47
N SER A 672 -15.72 -3.57 7.23
CA SER A 672 -15.02 -4.36 8.23
C SER A 672 -13.78 -3.60 8.72
N SER A 673 -12.87 -4.27 9.43
CA SER A 673 -11.63 -3.67 9.92
C SER A 673 -10.49 -4.67 9.87
N VAL A 674 -9.28 -4.16 9.62
CA VAL A 674 -8.04 -4.94 9.70
C VAL A 674 -7.88 -5.66 11.04
N SER A 675 -8.47 -5.14 12.13
CA SER A 675 -8.48 -5.76 13.47
C SER A 675 -9.09 -7.17 13.51
N ALA A 676 -10.02 -7.49 12.60
CA ALA A 676 -10.58 -8.83 12.42
C ALA A 676 -9.56 -9.81 11.82
N VAL A 677 -8.58 -9.30 11.09
CA VAL A 677 -7.60 -10.07 10.31
C VAL A 677 -6.26 -10.19 11.07
N PHE A 678 -5.70 -9.07 11.54
CA PHE A 678 -4.53 -9.01 12.40
C PHE A 678 -4.54 -7.73 13.25
N MET A 679 -3.63 -7.61 14.23
CA MET A 679 -3.51 -6.40 15.07
C MET A 679 -4.71 -6.09 15.97
N GLY A 680 -5.55 -7.07 16.29
CA GLY A 680 -6.75 -6.87 17.12
C GLY A 680 -6.51 -6.61 18.62
N ALA A 681 -5.27 -6.47 19.11
CA ALA A 681 -4.99 -6.27 20.53
C ALA A 681 -5.71 -5.03 21.07
N GLY A 682 -6.49 -5.19 22.16
CA GLY A 682 -7.31 -4.12 22.74
C GLY A 682 -8.62 -3.83 21.99
N SER A 683 -8.99 -4.65 21.00
CA SER A 683 -10.20 -4.44 20.18
C SER A 683 -11.03 -5.71 20.05
N GLY A 684 -11.01 -6.61 21.04
CA GLY A 684 -11.59 -7.96 20.93
C GLY A 684 -13.07 -7.99 20.50
N SER A 685 -13.92 -7.14 21.07
CA SER A 685 -15.34 -7.02 20.69
C SER A 685 -15.52 -6.53 19.24
N TYR A 686 -14.73 -5.54 18.83
CA TYR A 686 -14.75 -4.97 17.49
C TYR A 686 -14.18 -5.93 16.45
N ALA A 687 -13.07 -6.59 16.74
CA ALA A 687 -12.47 -7.62 15.89
C ALA A 687 -13.45 -8.79 15.66
N ALA A 688 -14.15 -9.24 16.72
CA ALA A 688 -15.17 -10.27 16.62
C ALA A 688 -16.35 -9.86 15.72
N ALA A 689 -16.91 -8.67 15.94
CA ALA A 689 -18.03 -8.16 15.14
C ALA A 689 -17.65 -8.03 13.65
N ASN A 690 -16.44 -7.53 13.35
CA ASN A 690 -15.97 -7.39 11.97
C ASN A 690 -15.65 -8.74 11.30
N ALA A 691 -15.11 -9.71 12.06
CA ALA A 691 -14.85 -11.05 11.51
C ALA A 691 -16.14 -11.80 11.18
N PHE A 692 -17.23 -11.57 11.93
CA PHE A 692 -18.57 -12.04 11.54
C PHE A 692 -19.00 -11.47 10.18
N LEU A 693 -18.81 -10.16 9.96
CA LEU A 693 -19.13 -9.52 8.67
C LEU A 693 -18.36 -10.17 7.52
N ASP A 694 -17.07 -10.43 7.71
CA ASP A 694 -16.21 -11.08 6.73
C ASP A 694 -16.75 -12.48 6.36
N GLY A 695 -17.10 -13.30 7.36
CA GLY A 695 -17.65 -14.63 7.16
C GLY A 695 -19.05 -14.64 6.50
N LEU A 696 -19.90 -13.67 6.86
CA LEU A 696 -21.23 -13.54 6.27
C LEU A 696 -21.16 -13.13 4.79
N MET A 697 -20.22 -12.27 4.40
CA MET A 697 -20.03 -11.91 2.98
C MET A 697 -19.55 -13.09 2.15
N ALA A 698 -18.68 -13.94 2.69
CA ALA A 698 -18.30 -15.20 2.04
C ALA A 698 -19.53 -16.12 1.84
N THR A 699 -20.38 -16.24 2.86
CA THR A 699 -21.62 -17.05 2.79
C THR A 699 -22.60 -16.49 1.76
N ARG A 700 -22.74 -15.16 1.65
CA ARG A 700 -23.58 -14.53 0.61
C ARG A 700 -23.09 -14.86 -0.79
N ARG A 701 -21.78 -14.76 -1.03
CA ARG A 701 -21.19 -15.07 -2.33
C ARG A 701 -21.29 -16.54 -2.71
N ALA A 702 -21.11 -17.44 -1.76
CA ALA A 702 -21.34 -18.87 -1.96
C ALA A 702 -22.79 -19.17 -2.39
N ALA A 703 -23.74 -18.33 -1.97
CA ALA A 703 -25.14 -18.38 -2.40
C ALA A 703 -25.41 -17.68 -3.75
N GLY A 704 -24.39 -17.17 -4.43
CA GLY A 704 -24.51 -16.43 -5.69
C GLY A 704 -25.00 -14.98 -5.53
N LEU A 705 -25.03 -14.45 -4.31
CA LEU A 705 -25.46 -13.08 -4.02
C LEU A 705 -24.24 -12.14 -3.91
N PRO A 706 -24.37 -10.84 -4.24
CA PRO A 706 -23.32 -9.88 -3.95
C PRO A 706 -23.01 -9.83 -2.45
N GLY A 707 -21.73 -9.77 -2.11
CA GLY A 707 -21.24 -9.64 -0.75
C GLY A 707 -19.75 -9.28 -0.76
N LEU A 708 -19.38 -8.16 -0.15
CA LEU A 708 -18.00 -7.70 -0.07
C LEU A 708 -17.75 -7.07 1.31
N ALA A 709 -16.79 -7.62 2.05
CA ALA A 709 -16.29 -7.04 3.28
C ALA A 709 -14.96 -6.33 3.01
N LEU A 710 -14.89 -5.05 3.39
CA LEU A 710 -13.66 -4.26 3.30
C LEU A 710 -13.05 -4.12 4.69
N ALA A 711 -12.03 -4.94 4.98
CA ALA A 711 -11.30 -4.92 6.23
C ALA A 711 -10.31 -3.76 6.26
N TRP A 712 -10.85 -2.54 6.43
CA TRP A 712 -10.09 -1.30 6.33
C TRP A 712 -8.95 -1.20 7.34
N GLY A 713 -7.82 -0.71 6.85
CA GLY A 713 -6.71 -0.20 7.65
C GLY A 713 -7.06 1.12 8.35
N LEU A 714 -6.03 1.77 8.90
CA LEU A 714 -6.19 3.02 9.62
C LEU A 714 -6.51 4.15 8.64
N TRP A 715 -7.54 4.93 8.89
CA TRP A 715 -7.86 6.13 8.11
C TRP A 715 -7.25 7.38 8.74
N GLU A 716 -6.83 8.33 7.91
CA GLU A 716 -6.58 9.70 8.32
C GLU A 716 -7.92 10.45 8.41
N GLN A 717 -8.42 10.66 9.63
CA GLN A 717 -9.67 11.40 9.85
C GLN A 717 -9.54 12.37 11.03
N THR A 718 -10.23 13.49 10.90
CA THR A 718 -10.39 14.53 11.93
C THR A 718 -11.72 14.45 12.67
N SER A 719 -12.63 13.54 12.27
CA SER A 719 -13.94 13.31 12.90
C SER A 719 -14.37 11.84 12.79
N GLY A 720 -15.29 11.39 13.65
CA GLY A 720 -15.74 9.99 13.70
C GLY A 720 -14.84 9.07 14.54
N MET A 721 -15.01 7.76 14.39
CA MET A 721 -14.37 6.73 15.24
C MET A 721 -12.83 6.78 15.25
N ALA A 722 -12.20 7.24 14.16
CA ALA A 722 -10.75 7.35 14.04
C ALA A 722 -10.18 8.69 14.56
N ALA A 723 -11.03 9.67 14.92
CA ALA A 723 -10.60 11.00 15.34
C ALA A 723 -9.93 11.04 16.72
N ASP A 724 -10.36 10.16 17.63
CA ASP A 724 -9.84 10.07 19.00
C ASP A 724 -8.64 9.11 19.11
N THR A 725 -8.14 8.57 17.98
CA THR A 725 -6.93 7.73 18.00
C THR A 725 -5.71 8.61 18.20
N ASP A 726 -5.16 8.59 19.40
CA ASP A 726 -3.97 9.36 19.77
C ASP A 726 -2.71 8.94 18.99
N ASP A 727 -1.71 9.82 18.96
CA ASP A 727 -0.46 9.59 18.23
C ASP A 727 0.33 8.38 18.78
N LEU A 728 0.13 8.05 20.06
CA LEU A 728 0.71 6.86 20.70
C LEU A 728 0.13 5.57 20.11
N THR A 729 -1.19 5.50 19.94
CA THR A 729 -1.87 4.37 19.32
C THR A 729 -1.48 4.22 17.86
N LYS A 730 -1.38 5.34 17.10
CA LYS A 730 -0.88 5.33 15.71
C LYS A 730 0.56 4.81 15.62
N ALA A 731 1.46 5.31 16.48
CA ALA A 731 2.84 4.86 16.54
C ALA A 731 2.95 3.36 16.92
N ARG A 732 2.08 2.89 17.82
CA ARG A 732 2.00 1.47 18.20
C ARG A 732 1.57 0.58 17.05
N LEU A 733 0.50 0.96 16.33
CA LEU A 733 0.00 0.21 15.17
C LEU A 733 1.05 0.14 14.04
N ASN A 734 1.72 1.25 13.77
CA ASN A 734 2.82 1.31 12.81
C ASN A 734 3.97 0.38 13.22
N ARG A 735 4.46 0.45 14.47
CA ARG A 735 5.60 -0.38 14.91
C ARG A 735 5.32 -1.88 14.90
N ARG A 736 4.12 -2.33 15.26
CA ARG A 736 3.79 -3.76 15.35
C ARG A 736 3.34 -4.37 14.02
N GLY A 737 2.63 -3.60 13.18
CA GLY A 737 1.98 -4.14 11.98
C GLY A 737 2.38 -3.43 10.69
N GLY A 738 3.22 -2.39 10.75
CA GLY A 738 3.55 -1.54 9.61
C GLY A 738 2.40 -0.62 9.18
N LEU A 739 1.29 -0.55 9.93
CA LEU A 739 0.09 0.13 9.46
C LEU A 739 0.28 1.65 9.42
N GLN A 740 0.03 2.23 8.25
CA GLN A 740 0.01 3.66 8.01
C GLN A 740 -1.42 4.16 7.76
N ALA A 741 -1.64 5.45 7.98
CA ALA A 741 -2.93 6.08 7.73
C ALA A 741 -3.20 6.19 6.21
N ILE A 742 -4.43 5.88 5.82
CA ILE A 742 -4.99 6.00 4.48
C ILE A 742 -5.76 7.32 4.41
N THR A 743 -5.43 8.15 3.42
CA THR A 743 -6.16 9.40 3.19
C THR A 743 -7.57 9.12 2.63
N PRO A 744 -8.53 10.07 2.77
CA PRO A 744 -9.86 9.92 2.17
C PRO A 744 -9.86 9.59 0.67
N ALA A 745 -8.95 10.20 -0.10
CA ALA A 745 -8.82 9.96 -1.53
C ALA A 745 -8.31 8.54 -1.82
N GLU A 746 -7.17 8.16 -1.21
CA GLU A 746 -6.61 6.79 -1.32
C GLU A 746 -7.65 5.73 -0.94
N GLY A 747 -8.45 5.99 0.09
CA GLY A 747 -9.49 5.07 0.53
C GLY A 747 -10.62 4.90 -0.48
N MET A 748 -11.04 5.95 -1.18
CA MET A 748 -12.07 5.84 -2.23
C MET A 748 -11.54 5.17 -3.51
N GLU A 749 -10.26 5.35 -3.83
CA GLU A 749 -9.62 4.59 -4.91
C GLU A 749 -9.58 3.08 -4.59
N LEU A 750 -9.23 2.72 -3.35
CA LEU A 750 -9.25 1.34 -2.89
C LEU A 750 -10.67 0.75 -2.86
N PHE A 751 -11.68 1.56 -2.57
CA PHE A 751 -13.08 1.16 -2.66
C PHE A 751 -13.44 0.76 -4.11
N ASP A 752 -13.08 1.58 -5.09
CA ASP A 752 -13.35 1.30 -6.51
C ASP A 752 -12.68 0.01 -6.98
N ALA A 753 -11.40 -0.17 -6.65
CA ALA A 753 -10.66 -1.39 -6.97
C ALA A 753 -11.27 -2.64 -6.33
N ALA A 754 -11.85 -2.51 -5.13
CA ALA A 754 -12.41 -3.62 -4.40
C ALA A 754 -13.80 -4.05 -4.91
N VAL A 755 -14.65 -3.08 -5.24
CA VAL A 755 -16.05 -3.33 -5.65
C VAL A 755 -16.13 -4.15 -6.94
N GLY A 756 -15.20 -3.95 -7.88
CA GLY A 756 -15.11 -4.73 -9.13
C GLY A 756 -14.34 -6.06 -9.02
N SER A 757 -13.76 -6.39 -7.86
CA SER A 757 -12.81 -7.49 -7.73
C SER A 757 -13.42 -8.90 -7.82
N GLY A 758 -14.72 -9.01 -7.57
CA GLY A 758 -15.36 -10.30 -7.40
C GLY A 758 -14.74 -11.13 -6.26
N GLN A 759 -14.36 -10.53 -5.13
CA GLN A 759 -13.98 -11.24 -3.89
C GLN A 759 -14.99 -11.00 -2.74
N ALA A 760 -15.06 -11.91 -1.77
CA ALA A 760 -15.86 -11.79 -0.54
C ALA A 760 -15.26 -10.83 0.49
N GLN A 761 -13.93 -10.83 0.57
CA GLN A 761 -13.20 -10.08 1.58
C GLN A 761 -11.92 -9.53 0.95
N LEU A 762 -11.70 -8.23 1.15
CA LEU A 762 -10.45 -7.56 0.83
C LEU A 762 -9.96 -6.77 2.05
N VAL A 763 -8.66 -6.52 2.09
CA VAL A 763 -7.97 -5.81 3.16
C VAL A 763 -7.29 -4.58 2.56
N PRO A 764 -7.99 -3.44 2.43
CA PRO A 764 -7.38 -2.20 2.00
C PRO A 764 -6.56 -1.62 3.17
N ALA A 765 -5.24 -1.67 3.07
CA ALA A 765 -4.32 -1.28 4.14
C ALA A 765 -3.04 -0.69 3.56
N LYS A 766 -2.52 0.39 4.16
CA LYS A 766 -1.20 0.93 3.81
C LYS A 766 -0.16 0.37 4.77
N LEU A 767 0.84 -0.36 4.26
CA LEU A 767 1.82 -1.10 5.07
C LEU A 767 3.26 -0.64 4.79
N ASP A 768 4.01 -0.25 5.83
CA ASP A 768 5.44 0.00 5.81
C ASP A 768 6.24 -1.31 5.88
N LEU A 769 6.28 -2.03 4.76
CA LEU A 769 6.96 -3.33 4.68
C LEU A 769 8.48 -3.15 4.79
N ARG A 770 9.03 -1.98 4.42
CA ARG A 770 10.46 -1.67 4.54
C ARG A 770 10.89 -1.60 6.00
N SER A 771 10.15 -0.91 6.86
CA SER A 771 10.45 -0.84 8.29
C SER A 771 10.34 -2.21 8.93
N LEU A 772 9.32 -3.00 8.59
CA LEU A 772 9.16 -4.37 9.08
C LEU A 772 10.33 -5.29 8.65
N ARG A 773 10.79 -5.21 7.39
CA ARG A 773 11.99 -5.95 6.94
C ARG A 773 13.25 -5.53 7.70
N THR A 774 13.40 -4.24 7.97
CA THR A 774 14.54 -3.70 8.72
C THR A 774 14.55 -4.21 10.16
N GLN A 775 13.39 -4.20 10.83
CA GLN A 775 13.23 -4.77 12.18
C GLN A 775 13.50 -6.28 12.19
N ALA A 776 12.99 -7.01 11.20
CA ALA A 776 13.23 -8.45 11.07
C ALA A 776 14.72 -8.78 10.87
N ALA A 777 15.43 -8.00 10.05
CA ALA A 777 16.87 -8.14 9.86
C ALA A 777 17.67 -7.83 11.14
N ALA A 778 17.14 -6.97 12.01
CA ALA A 778 17.71 -6.65 13.32
C ALA A 778 17.35 -7.66 14.42
N GLY A 779 16.67 -8.78 14.10
CA GLY A 779 16.30 -9.81 15.06
C GLY A 779 14.88 -9.69 15.64
N GLY A 780 14.09 -8.71 15.20
CA GLY A 780 12.68 -8.59 15.57
C GLY A 780 11.80 -9.68 14.94
N GLY A 781 10.77 -10.12 15.65
CA GLY A 781 9.79 -11.07 15.12
C GLY A 781 8.92 -10.45 14.02
N VAL A 782 8.60 -11.22 12.98
CA VAL A 782 7.61 -10.84 11.96
C VAL A 782 6.25 -11.44 12.33
N PRO A 783 5.16 -10.63 12.40
CA PRO A 783 3.81 -11.15 12.61
C PRO A 783 3.49 -12.25 11.61
N HIS A 784 2.92 -13.37 12.08
CA HIS A 784 2.69 -14.59 11.29
C HIS A 784 1.97 -14.32 9.97
N LEU A 785 0.93 -13.48 10.00
CA LEU A 785 0.17 -13.12 8.80
C LEU A 785 1.01 -12.39 7.75
N LEU A 786 2.01 -11.60 8.15
CA LEU A 786 2.84 -10.78 7.25
C LEU A 786 4.05 -11.54 6.67
N ARG A 787 4.28 -12.79 7.07
CA ARG A 787 5.42 -13.61 6.58
C ARG A 787 5.38 -13.87 5.07
N GLY A 788 4.20 -13.76 4.44
CA GLY A 788 4.07 -13.81 2.97
C GLY A 788 4.66 -12.58 2.26
N LEU A 789 4.61 -11.40 2.90
CA LEU A 789 5.06 -10.12 2.34
C LEU A 789 6.48 -9.72 2.78
N VAL A 790 6.89 -10.22 3.96
CA VAL A 790 8.19 -9.97 4.57
C VAL A 790 8.96 -11.29 4.65
N ARG A 791 9.79 -11.56 3.64
CA ARG A 791 10.74 -12.69 3.69
C ARG A 791 11.87 -12.33 4.64
N ALA A 792 12.07 -13.13 5.68
CA ALA A 792 13.25 -13.02 6.54
C ALA A 792 14.49 -13.35 5.70
N GLY A 793 15.32 -12.35 5.40
CA GLY A 793 16.64 -12.57 4.82
C GLY A 793 17.57 -13.28 5.79
N ARG A 794 18.71 -13.78 5.31
CA ARG A 794 19.77 -14.33 6.17
C ARG A 794 20.17 -13.25 7.18
N GLN A 795 20.05 -13.54 8.48
CA GLN A 795 20.46 -12.59 9.51
C GLN A 795 21.94 -12.23 9.30
N GLN A 796 22.25 -10.93 9.37
CA GLN A 796 23.64 -10.49 9.29
C GLN A 796 24.38 -10.95 10.55
N ALA A 797 25.56 -11.55 10.37
CA ALA A 797 26.45 -11.82 11.49
C ALA A 797 26.81 -10.48 12.13
N GLN A 798 26.36 -10.25 13.36
CA GLN A 798 26.74 -9.05 14.10
C GLN A 798 28.23 -9.17 14.45
N ALA A 799 29.04 -8.18 14.06
CA ALA A 799 30.31 -7.95 14.73
C ALA A 799 30.00 -7.63 16.20
N ALA A 800 30.76 -8.18 17.15
CA ALA A 800 30.54 -8.02 18.58
C ALA A 800 30.52 -6.55 19.03
N SER A 801 29.39 -5.88 18.85
CA SER A 801 29.07 -4.57 19.38
C SER A 801 27.55 -4.45 19.46
N SER A 802 27.03 -4.68 20.67
CA SER A 802 25.69 -4.31 21.16
C SER A 802 24.47 -4.82 20.36
N GLY A 803 24.15 -6.12 20.48
CA GLY A 803 22.90 -6.65 19.93
C GLY A 803 22.50 -8.09 20.31
N GLU A 804 23.00 -8.67 21.39
CA GLU A 804 22.51 -9.96 21.93
C GLU A 804 21.52 -9.66 23.07
N THR A 805 20.23 -9.99 22.91
CA THR A 805 19.20 -9.62 23.90
C THR A 805 18.60 -10.77 24.68
N GLY A 806 18.55 -12.01 24.16
CA GLY A 806 18.01 -13.17 24.88
C GLY A 806 19.05 -13.97 25.65
N GLN A 807 20.09 -14.46 24.95
CA GLN A 807 21.15 -15.28 25.58
C GLN A 807 22.20 -14.48 26.37
N ALA A 808 22.28 -13.14 26.21
CA ALA A 808 23.35 -12.33 26.82
C ALA A 808 22.97 -11.61 28.12
N LEU A 809 21.70 -11.47 28.50
CA LEU A 809 21.36 -10.71 29.72
C LEU A 809 21.83 -11.44 30.98
N THR A 810 21.55 -12.74 31.10
CA THR A 810 21.95 -13.54 32.26
C THR A 810 23.48 -13.66 32.37
N GLU A 811 24.18 -13.87 31.25
CA GLU A 811 25.66 -13.91 31.21
C GLU A 811 26.29 -12.54 31.54
N ARG A 812 25.73 -11.46 31.00
CA ARG A 812 26.16 -10.09 31.30
C ARG A 812 25.93 -9.72 32.76
N LEU A 813 24.86 -10.22 33.37
CA LEU A 813 24.60 -10.02 34.81
C LEU A 813 25.55 -10.87 35.67
N ALA A 814 25.90 -12.10 35.26
CA ALA A 814 26.74 -13.02 36.03
C ALA A 814 28.14 -12.47 36.37
N GLY A 815 28.69 -11.59 35.53
CA GLY A 815 29.99 -10.94 35.75
C GLY A 815 29.96 -9.64 36.55
N LEU A 816 28.78 -9.16 36.98
CA LEU A 816 28.58 -7.86 37.61
C LEU A 816 28.29 -7.97 39.11
N SER A 817 28.65 -6.95 39.89
CA SER A 817 28.24 -6.84 41.29
C SER A 817 26.72 -6.61 41.40
N GLY A 818 26.11 -6.96 42.55
CA GLY A 818 24.65 -6.79 42.74
C GLY A 818 24.14 -5.36 42.49
N ALA A 819 24.95 -4.34 42.83
CA ALA A 819 24.61 -2.94 42.56
C ALA A 819 24.66 -2.60 41.05
N GLU A 820 25.59 -3.19 40.30
CA GLU A 820 25.70 -3.00 38.85
C GLU A 820 24.61 -3.78 38.10
N GLN A 821 24.25 -4.97 38.57
CA GLN A 821 23.12 -5.75 38.05
C GLN A 821 21.81 -4.98 38.17
N ALA A 822 21.52 -4.44 39.37
CA ALA A 822 20.32 -3.65 39.62
C ALA A 822 20.24 -2.41 38.71
N LYS A 823 21.37 -1.73 38.49
CA LYS A 823 21.44 -0.58 37.58
C LYS A 823 21.15 -0.96 36.12
N VAL A 824 21.74 -2.04 35.64
CA VAL A 824 21.52 -2.53 34.26
C VAL A 824 20.06 -2.89 34.03
N LEU A 825 19.42 -3.58 34.99
CA LEU A 825 18.01 -3.94 34.91
C LEU A 825 17.08 -2.72 34.99
N LEU A 826 17.41 -1.72 35.81
CA LEU A 826 16.65 -0.48 35.86
C LEU A 826 16.73 0.30 34.55
N ASP A 827 17.92 0.41 33.96
CA ASP A 827 18.10 1.07 32.66
C ASP A 827 17.37 0.31 31.54
N LEU A 828 17.36 -1.03 31.60
CA LEU A 828 16.58 -1.88 30.69
C LEU A 828 15.08 -1.60 30.80
N VAL A 829 14.52 -1.63 32.02
CA VAL A 829 13.09 -1.38 32.27
C VAL A 829 12.72 0.02 31.80
N ARG A 830 13.51 1.05 32.15
CA ARG A 830 13.28 2.43 31.69
C ARG A 830 13.27 2.55 30.16
N ALA A 831 14.22 1.90 29.48
CA ALA A 831 14.27 1.90 28.03
C ALA A 831 13.02 1.23 27.41
N GLN A 832 12.53 0.14 27.99
CA GLN A 832 11.30 -0.51 27.51
C GLN A 832 10.04 0.32 27.81
N VAL A 833 9.95 0.95 28.98
CA VAL A 833 8.84 1.85 29.34
C VAL A 833 8.80 3.05 28.37
N ALA A 834 9.94 3.69 28.12
CA ALA A 834 10.04 4.79 27.14
C ALA A 834 9.65 4.32 25.75
N ALA A 835 10.11 3.14 25.32
CA ALA A 835 9.77 2.58 24.04
C ALA A 835 8.25 2.33 23.91
N VAL A 836 7.59 1.75 24.91
CA VAL A 836 6.13 1.52 24.89
C VAL A 836 5.38 2.85 24.76
N LEU A 837 5.79 3.88 25.50
CA LEU A 837 5.21 5.23 25.44
C LEU A 837 5.65 6.05 24.21
N GLY A 838 6.33 5.45 23.23
CA GLY A 838 6.73 6.15 22.00
C GLY A 838 7.79 7.24 22.21
N HIS A 839 8.44 7.29 23.36
CA HIS A 839 9.53 8.22 23.65
C HIS A 839 10.88 7.69 23.19
N SER A 840 11.85 8.59 22.98
CA SER A 840 13.22 8.20 22.67
C SER A 840 13.87 7.52 23.87
N ALA A 841 14.89 6.69 23.63
CA ALA A 841 15.66 6.03 24.70
C ALA A 841 16.39 7.03 25.65
N THR A 842 16.46 8.31 25.27
CA THR A 842 17.02 9.40 26.08
C THR A 842 16.00 10.05 27.02
N TYR A 843 14.71 9.72 26.89
CA TYR A 843 13.66 10.20 27.78
C TYR A 843 13.82 9.57 29.17
N ARG A 844 13.95 10.41 30.21
CA ARG A 844 14.22 9.96 31.58
C ARG A 844 12.91 9.74 32.33
N ILE A 845 12.63 8.47 32.63
CA ILE A 845 11.55 8.05 33.53
C ILE A 845 12.16 7.86 34.93
N ASP A 846 11.55 8.48 35.95
CA ASP A 846 11.99 8.30 37.33
C ASP A 846 11.77 6.84 37.79
N ALA A 847 12.66 6.32 38.64
CA ALA A 847 12.56 4.93 39.11
C ALA A 847 11.32 4.71 39.99
N ASP A 848 10.95 5.74 40.75
CA ASP A 848 9.89 5.67 41.77
C ASP A 848 8.55 6.25 41.26
N GLN A 849 8.51 6.75 40.03
CA GLN A 849 7.30 7.27 39.43
C GLN A 849 6.36 6.14 39.02
N GLY A 850 5.06 6.30 39.33
CA GLY A 850 4.03 5.33 39.00
C GLY A 850 3.86 5.21 37.49
N LEU A 851 3.86 3.98 36.96
CA LEU A 851 3.72 3.73 35.52
C LEU A 851 2.38 4.25 34.98
N PHE A 852 1.29 4.10 35.74
CA PHE A 852 -0.03 4.65 35.36
C PHE A 852 -0.07 6.18 35.34
N GLU A 853 0.77 6.85 36.15
CA GLU A 853 0.87 8.31 36.18
C GLU A 853 1.58 8.88 34.94
N VAL A 854 2.42 8.08 34.28
CA VAL A 854 3.14 8.44 33.04
C VAL A 854 2.42 7.99 31.77
N GLY A 855 1.16 7.53 31.91
CA GLY A 855 0.31 7.19 30.76
C GLY A 855 0.26 5.70 30.42
N PHE A 856 0.66 4.80 31.33
CA PHE A 856 0.32 3.38 31.16
C PHE A 856 -1.18 3.14 31.38
N ASP A 857 -1.70 2.28 30.53
CA ASP A 857 -3.04 1.69 30.56
C ASP A 857 -2.90 0.16 30.51
N SER A 858 -4.03 -0.55 30.36
CA SER A 858 -4.02 -2.02 30.34
C SER A 858 -3.25 -2.59 29.13
N LEU A 859 -3.26 -1.92 27.99
CA LEU A 859 -2.67 -2.43 26.74
C LEU A 859 -1.16 -2.17 26.67
N THR A 860 -0.71 -0.98 27.06
CA THR A 860 0.71 -0.65 27.22
C THR A 860 1.38 -1.51 28.29
N SER A 861 0.65 -1.89 29.35
CA SER A 861 1.12 -2.82 30.38
C SER A 861 1.39 -4.22 29.81
N ILE A 862 0.47 -4.74 28.99
CA ILE A 862 0.64 -6.03 28.28
C ILE A 862 1.82 -5.94 27.29
N GLU A 863 1.97 -4.82 26.58
CA GLU A 863 3.09 -4.63 25.67
C GLU A 863 4.44 -4.67 26.41
N LEU A 864 4.57 -3.95 27.53
CA LEU A 864 5.78 -3.95 28.34
C LEU A 864 6.10 -5.36 28.84
N ARG A 865 5.11 -6.08 29.36
CA ARG A 865 5.26 -7.48 29.81
C ARG A 865 5.80 -8.36 28.68
N ASN A 866 5.18 -8.30 27.50
CA ASN A 866 5.59 -9.14 26.37
C ASN A 866 7.02 -8.82 25.92
N ARG A 867 7.40 -7.53 25.86
CA ARG A 867 8.79 -7.13 25.52
C ARG A 867 9.80 -7.62 26.56
N LEU A 868 9.48 -7.49 27.84
CA LEU A 868 10.37 -7.96 28.91
C LEU A 868 10.50 -9.48 28.91
N ARG A 869 9.41 -10.22 28.65
CA ARG A 869 9.43 -11.67 28.48
C ARG A 869 10.35 -12.08 27.33
N ASP A 870 10.24 -11.42 26.18
CA ASP A 870 11.05 -11.74 25.00
C ASP A 870 12.54 -11.45 25.23
N ILE A 871 12.87 -10.40 25.99
CA ILE A 871 14.26 -10.05 26.34
C ILE A 871 14.83 -10.96 27.43
N THR A 872 14.04 -11.29 28.44
CA THR A 872 14.53 -12.05 29.61
C THR A 872 14.45 -13.56 29.41
N GLU A 873 13.69 -14.00 28.41
CA GLU A 873 13.29 -15.40 28.21
C GLU A 873 12.65 -16.02 29.47
N LYS A 874 12.11 -15.18 30.37
CA LYS A 874 11.43 -15.59 31.61
C LYS A 874 9.93 -15.45 31.48
N LYS A 875 9.21 -16.34 32.14
CA LYS A 875 7.76 -16.22 32.35
C LYS A 875 7.50 -15.02 33.29
N LEU A 876 6.61 -14.13 32.88
CA LEU A 876 6.23 -12.95 33.66
C LEU A 876 4.71 -12.98 33.91
N SER A 877 4.31 -12.62 35.13
CA SER A 877 2.90 -12.57 35.55
C SER A 877 2.06 -11.70 34.60
N PRO A 878 0.81 -12.08 34.27
CA PRO A 878 -0.12 -11.21 33.58
C PRO A 878 -0.35 -9.87 34.28
N ASN A 879 -0.25 -9.84 35.61
CA ASN A 879 -0.46 -8.67 36.47
C ASN A 879 0.83 -7.91 36.79
N LEU A 880 1.93 -8.16 36.07
CA LEU A 880 3.27 -7.64 36.35
C LEU A 880 3.31 -6.13 36.69
N VAL A 881 2.63 -5.29 35.90
CA VAL A 881 2.64 -3.83 36.10
C VAL A 881 1.78 -3.39 37.30
N PHE A 882 0.79 -4.19 37.70
CA PHE A 882 0.00 -3.93 38.90
C PHE A 882 0.73 -4.36 40.17
N ASP A 883 1.40 -5.52 40.13
CA ASP A 883 2.20 -6.03 41.25
C ASP A 883 3.46 -5.18 41.48
N TYR A 884 4.01 -4.62 40.40
CA TYR A 884 5.23 -3.81 40.40
C TYR A 884 4.99 -2.47 39.68
N PRO A 885 4.31 -1.49 40.31
CA PRO A 885 3.80 -0.29 39.65
C PRO A 885 4.84 0.78 39.29
N THR A 886 6.13 0.56 39.57
CA THR A 886 7.20 1.50 39.25
C THR A 886 8.34 0.80 38.51
N ALA A 887 9.11 1.55 37.72
CA ALA A 887 10.27 1.00 37.01
C ALA A 887 11.30 0.39 37.97
N GLY A 888 11.48 0.96 39.16
CA GLY A 888 12.33 0.44 40.23
C GLY A 888 11.84 -0.91 40.77
N MET A 889 10.54 -1.04 41.05
CA MET A 889 9.96 -2.30 41.54
C MET A 889 10.03 -3.41 40.50
N LEU A 890 9.75 -3.10 39.23
CA LEU A 890 9.90 -4.04 38.11
C LEU A 890 11.35 -4.52 37.96
N ALA A 891 12.32 -3.61 38.04
CA ALA A 891 13.73 -3.96 37.93
C ALA A 891 14.19 -4.87 39.09
N ALA A 892 13.72 -4.61 40.31
CA ALA A 892 13.98 -5.46 41.47
C ALA A 892 13.35 -6.86 41.32
N HIS A 893 12.14 -6.94 40.78
CA HIS A 893 11.49 -8.23 40.50
C HIS A 893 12.26 -9.05 39.45
N LEU A 894 12.66 -8.42 38.34
CA LEU A 894 13.49 -9.06 37.31
C LEU A 894 14.84 -9.51 37.88
N HIS A 895 15.43 -8.74 38.80
CA HIS A 895 16.67 -9.12 39.48
C HIS A 895 16.51 -10.42 40.27
N GLY A 896 15.44 -10.53 41.07
CA GLY A 896 15.11 -11.75 41.80
C GLY A 896 14.89 -12.97 40.89
N LEU A 897 14.21 -12.78 39.76
CA LEU A 897 13.93 -13.83 38.77
C LEU A 897 15.18 -14.32 38.01
N LEU A 898 16.12 -13.42 37.70
CA LEU A 898 17.28 -13.72 36.87
C LEU A 898 18.52 -14.13 37.67
N CYS A 899 18.71 -13.55 38.85
CA CYS A 899 19.90 -13.74 39.67
C CYS A 899 19.66 -14.60 40.93
N GLY A 900 18.40 -14.90 41.26
CA GLY A 900 17.99 -15.61 42.49
C GLY A 900 18.07 -14.73 43.75
N GLU A 901 17.31 -15.08 44.79
CA GLU A 901 17.51 -14.51 46.12
C GLU A 901 18.91 -14.92 46.62
N GLN A 902 19.86 -13.97 46.62
CA GLN A 902 21.12 -14.16 47.33
C GLN A 902 20.81 -14.28 48.82
N ALA A 903 20.68 -15.52 49.30
CA ALA A 903 20.79 -15.82 50.72
C ALA A 903 22.10 -15.21 51.22
N ALA A 904 21.98 -14.17 52.05
CA ALA A 904 23.11 -13.49 52.66
C ALA A 904 24.01 -14.54 53.33
N GLN A 905 25.22 -14.74 52.79
CA GLN A 905 26.21 -15.57 53.46
C GLN A 905 26.51 -14.95 54.84
N PRO A 906 26.43 -15.73 55.92
CA PRO A 906 26.70 -15.21 57.25
C PRO A 906 28.17 -14.80 57.34
N VAL A 907 28.39 -13.54 57.70
CA VAL A 907 29.72 -13.01 58.03
C VAL A 907 30.29 -13.84 59.17
N ALA A 908 31.33 -14.61 58.89
CA ALA A 908 32.09 -15.30 59.92
C ALA A 908 32.84 -14.25 60.76
N VAL A 909 32.41 -14.08 62.01
CA VAL A 909 33.15 -13.31 63.01
C VAL A 909 34.31 -14.17 63.48
N SER A 910 35.54 -13.73 63.22
CA SER A 910 36.74 -14.18 63.95
C SER A 910 36.95 -13.26 65.14
N VAL A 911 37.13 -13.87 66.32
CA VAL A 911 37.61 -13.24 67.56
C VAL A 911 39.04 -12.73 67.38
#